data_AF-A0A9D6JNU8-F1
#
_entry.id   AF-A0A9D6JNU8-F1
#
_cell.length_a   1.000
_cell.length_b   1.000
_cell.length_c   1.000
_cell.angle_alpha   90.00
_cell.angle_beta   90.00
_cell.angle_gamma   90.00
#
_symmetry.space_group_name_H-M   'P 1'
#
loop_
_entity.id
_entity.type
_entity.pdbx_description
1 polymer ?
#
loop_
_entity_poly.entity_id
_entity_poly.type
_entity_poly.pdbx_seq_one_letter_code
_entity_poly.pdbx_strand_id
1 'polypeptide(L)'
;MAKEEVKEEKKEQKYDATTITVLEGIEAVRRRPSMYIGDTGIRGFHHLVYEVVDNSVDEALAGFCKKVDVVIHTNGSLSVADDGRGIPVDIHKTEKKPAVEVVLTTLHAGGKFDHESYKISGGLHGVGVSVVNALSEWLEVEVRRDGKIYHQRYERGRTASKLTVIGSSKSVGTKVTFFPDEEIFGKQEFNFETLANRLRELAFLNSGIEITLKDERKEQERVFKYEGGIRSFIEHLNKNKTVIHSKVVYVEREKEGIAVEVALQYNEGYAENLFSYANNINTIEGGTHLSGFKSGLTRTINQYIKKNNVLFKGENLDITGDDTREGITAVISVKVRDPQFEGQTKTKLGNSEVQGIVEQIVNEGLGGLLEENPSVARKIMDKILTAARAREAARKARDLTRRKGALDSASLPGKLADCSERDPSLCEIYLVEGDSAGGCFSGDTKVALADGRNLSFKELVEEDRKGIKNYCYTLNANGSVEIGEICAPRLTKRKAKIIKVILDNNEEIICTPDHQFMLADRTFKEAQSLTGNDSLMPLYRQHSRLGKRITIEGYELVFDPAEKRWIFTHLLADRYNLSHGVYDASWGTHRHHKDFNKLNNNPDNIMRLSKEQHLSLHREQAQRTLRRPDVLEKLRTLRGTTEFREKIRAKMLKMKKALSCRAKEQWKNPSYKKFMVDRFLAFYKNNPDYQKRNNDILNKNQKDYWSVEDHRSTQSERVTNYFVSHPEKRQELSALARYQWKDKDLLKWRSVRTSQQWTDEFRAKRKETYNETYRNKALKILSDIFQEKGEVDFLKYEKIRRETRDKTLLKPTSILERFFEGDAQKLKEAVTHYNHRIKDVVIVEEWIDVYDLEVPETHNFALASGVFVHNSAKQGRDRRFQAILPLRGKLINVEKARLDKVLSNNEIRMIITALGSGIGANDFDLSKLRYHKVIIMTDADVDGAHIRTLLLTFFYRQMTQLIEQGYVYLAQPPLYKIKRKKAERYVESDQEMNKFLMDLGCEGVTFIRLSDKKEFTGKQVSELANALIQLEHWGNLIRKKGVRWNIFMELKKNKTHELPVYLVRSQGEEHFFFDDSGLAQFISGEEKKSKEEVEVVTQEGKPSGIKQAVEVFELFESREITKALTRLEEKGFDIEHYQKSSEKPLFRLNDQEKDYELFSLEELLSKVKEFGRKGLSIQRYKGLGEMNPEQLWETTMNPEKRTVMKVTMEDAVEADEIFTVLMGDQVEPRRQFIETHALHVRNLDI
;
A
#
# COMPACT_ATOMS: atom_id res chain seq x y z
N MET A 1 2.69 46.64 4.67
CA MET A 1 1.29 46.96 4.34
C MET A 1 0.42 46.06 5.19
N ALA A 2 -0.46 46.66 5.99
CA ALA A 2 -1.32 45.97 6.95
C ALA A 2 -2.37 45.12 6.22
N LYS A 3 -2.63 43.92 6.75
CA LYS A 3 -3.71 43.03 6.31
C LYS A 3 -5.03 43.55 6.88
N GLU A 4 -6.04 43.70 6.03
CA GLU A 4 -7.43 43.90 6.43
C GLU A 4 -7.98 42.59 7.01
N GLU A 5 -8.46 42.66 8.25
CA GLU A 5 -9.28 41.63 8.88
C GLU A 5 -10.74 41.84 8.46
N VAL A 6 -11.31 40.85 7.79
CA VAL A 6 -12.76 40.77 7.56
C VAL A 6 -13.39 40.21 8.83
N LYS A 7 -14.07 41.07 9.60
CA LYS A 7 -14.94 40.67 10.72
C LYS A 7 -16.23 40.08 10.16
N GLU A 8 -16.44 38.78 10.32
CA GLU A 8 -17.78 38.19 10.23
C GLU A 8 -18.59 38.56 11.48
N GLU A 9 -19.67 39.31 11.29
CA GLU A 9 -20.68 39.54 12.32
C GLU A 9 -21.41 38.24 12.64
N LYS A 10 -21.15 37.66 13.82
CA LYS A 10 -22.01 36.61 14.39
C LYS A 10 -23.36 37.22 14.74
N LYS A 11 -24.39 36.95 13.93
CA LYS A 11 -25.79 37.09 14.38
C LYS A 11 -26.02 36.16 15.56
N GLU A 12 -26.34 36.71 16.73
CA GLU A 12 -26.87 35.94 17.86
C GLU A 12 -28.17 35.24 17.42
N GLN A 13 -28.13 33.92 17.23
CA GLN A 13 -29.34 33.11 17.07
C GLN A 13 -29.98 32.95 18.45
N LYS A 14 -31.15 33.55 18.64
CA LYS A 14 -31.99 33.30 19.82
C LYS A 14 -32.48 31.85 19.78
N TYR A 15 -32.06 31.04 20.75
CA TYR A 15 -32.62 29.72 21.02
C TYR A 15 -33.87 29.87 21.89
N ASP A 16 -35.02 30.01 21.23
CA ASP A 16 -36.34 30.10 21.87
C ASP A 16 -37.24 28.92 21.46
N ALA A 17 -38.46 28.87 21.99
CA ALA A 17 -39.41 27.79 21.69
C ALA A 17 -39.71 27.63 20.18
N THR A 18 -39.53 28.68 19.36
CA THR A 18 -39.76 28.61 17.91
C THR A 18 -38.65 27.85 17.17
N THR A 19 -37.50 27.65 17.80
CA THR A 19 -36.40 26.82 17.27
C THR A 19 -36.61 25.31 17.52
N ILE A 20 -37.56 24.93 18.38
CA ILE A 20 -37.94 23.53 18.62
C ILE A 20 -38.91 23.10 17.53
N THR A 21 -38.43 22.30 16.57
CA THR A 21 -39.27 21.72 15.52
C THR A 21 -39.79 20.35 15.95
N VAL A 22 -41.12 20.21 16.07
CA VAL A 22 -41.78 18.91 16.28
C VAL A 22 -42.04 18.30 14.90
N LEU A 23 -41.46 17.13 14.64
CA LEU A 23 -41.72 16.37 13.41
C LEU A 23 -42.83 15.35 13.71
N GLU A 24 -44.01 15.55 13.14
CA GLU A 24 -45.16 14.67 13.35
C GLU A 24 -45.20 13.54 12.29
N GLY A 25 -45.55 12.33 12.74
CA GLY A 25 -45.78 11.17 11.89
C GLY A 25 -44.60 10.79 11.00
N ILE A 26 -44.87 10.62 9.70
CA ILE A 26 -43.92 10.13 8.71
C ILE A 26 -42.77 11.13 8.41
N GLU A 27 -42.96 12.43 8.65
CA GLU A 27 -41.91 13.42 8.40
C GLU A 27 -40.67 13.19 9.27
N ALA A 28 -40.86 12.65 10.47
CA ALA A 28 -39.76 12.25 11.35
C ALA A 28 -38.89 11.14 10.72
N VAL A 29 -39.53 10.18 10.04
CA VAL A 29 -38.84 9.08 9.35
C VAL A 29 -38.03 9.62 8.17
N ARG A 30 -38.64 10.44 7.32
CA ARG A 30 -37.96 11.00 6.14
C ARG A 30 -36.79 11.92 6.48
N ARG A 31 -36.86 12.64 7.61
CA ARG A 31 -35.76 13.48 8.09
C ARG A 31 -34.62 12.69 8.71
N ARG A 32 -34.91 11.53 9.32
CA ARG A 32 -33.91 10.68 9.99
C ARG A 32 -34.08 9.19 9.60
N PRO A 33 -33.91 8.84 8.32
CA PRO A 33 -34.18 7.50 7.80
C PRO A 33 -33.34 6.42 8.49
N SER A 34 -32.06 6.71 8.74
CA SER A 34 -31.11 5.78 9.36
C SER A 34 -31.55 5.27 10.75
N MET A 35 -32.35 6.04 11.49
CA MET A 35 -32.87 5.58 12.79
C MET A 35 -33.88 4.42 12.66
N TYR A 36 -34.54 4.30 11.50
CA TYR A 36 -35.60 3.32 11.26
C TYR A 36 -35.13 2.14 10.42
N ILE A 37 -34.30 2.39 9.40
CA ILE A 37 -33.80 1.36 8.46
C ILE A 37 -32.29 1.07 8.59
N GLY A 38 -31.63 1.64 9.61
CA GLY A 38 -30.20 1.47 9.86
C GLY A 38 -29.31 2.48 9.12
N ASP A 39 -29.33 2.47 7.79
CA ASP A 39 -28.58 3.40 6.95
C ASP A 39 -29.35 3.81 5.69
N THR A 40 -28.79 4.71 4.87
CA THR A 40 -29.36 5.09 3.55
C THR A 40 -28.51 4.57 2.39
N GLY A 41 -27.66 3.58 2.64
CA GLY A 41 -26.85 2.90 1.64
C GLY A 41 -27.58 1.72 1.01
N ILE A 42 -26.82 0.82 0.39
CA ILE A 42 -27.33 -0.40 -0.26
C ILE A 42 -28.07 -1.28 0.74
N ARG A 43 -27.57 -1.40 1.97
CA ARG A 43 -28.20 -2.19 3.03
C ARG A 43 -29.59 -1.63 3.38
N GLY A 44 -29.68 -0.35 3.74
CA GLY A 44 -30.96 0.30 4.03
C GLY A 44 -31.94 0.25 2.87
N PHE A 45 -31.43 0.34 1.63
CA PHE A 45 -32.23 0.21 0.40
C PHE A 45 -32.88 -1.18 0.26
N HIS A 46 -32.13 -2.25 0.51
CA HIS A 46 -32.67 -3.63 0.51
C HIS A 46 -33.53 -3.92 1.73
N HIS A 47 -33.27 -3.26 2.87
CA HIS A 47 -34.06 -3.42 4.09
C HIS A 47 -35.52 -3.01 3.89
N LEU A 48 -35.82 -2.08 2.97
CA LEU A 48 -37.20 -1.75 2.58
C LEU A 48 -37.96 -3.00 2.11
N VAL A 49 -37.31 -3.86 1.33
CA VAL A 49 -37.89 -5.11 0.82
C VAL A 49 -38.11 -6.09 1.98
N TYR A 50 -37.13 -6.20 2.87
CA TYR A 50 -37.18 -7.11 4.00
C TYR A 50 -38.37 -6.81 4.92
N GLU A 51 -38.66 -5.54 5.19
CA GLU A 51 -39.81 -5.16 6.03
C GLU A 51 -41.16 -5.56 5.41
N VAL A 52 -41.29 -5.52 4.08
CA VAL A 52 -42.53 -5.96 3.40
C VAL A 52 -42.62 -7.48 3.40
N VAL A 53 -41.53 -8.17 3.04
CA VAL A 53 -41.46 -9.64 3.01
C VAL A 53 -41.69 -10.24 4.40
N ASP A 54 -41.12 -9.66 5.46
CA ASP A 54 -41.29 -10.13 6.84
C ASP A 54 -42.76 -10.08 7.27
N ASN A 55 -43.55 -9.10 6.78
CA ASN A 55 -44.99 -9.07 7.04
C ASN A 55 -45.73 -10.22 6.35
N SER A 56 -45.35 -10.56 5.12
CA SER A 56 -45.90 -11.71 4.38
C SER A 56 -45.48 -13.04 5.04
N VAL A 57 -44.25 -13.15 5.53
CA VAL A 57 -43.77 -14.33 6.26
C VAL A 57 -44.44 -14.45 7.63
N ASP A 58 -44.76 -13.35 8.31
CA ASP A 58 -45.55 -13.39 9.55
C ASP A 58 -46.96 -13.98 9.32
N GLU A 59 -47.57 -13.77 8.15
CA GLU A 59 -48.81 -14.46 7.76
C GLU A 59 -48.59 -15.97 7.54
N ALA A 60 -47.40 -16.38 7.10
CA ALA A 60 -47.04 -17.79 6.96
C ALA A 60 -46.80 -18.45 8.31
N LEU A 61 -46.14 -17.75 9.25
CA LEU A 61 -46.00 -18.19 10.65
C LEU A 61 -47.34 -18.36 11.34
N ALA A 62 -48.32 -17.51 11.02
CA ALA A 62 -49.69 -17.64 11.49
C ALA A 62 -50.49 -18.77 10.79
N GLY A 63 -49.91 -19.42 9.78
CA GLY A 63 -50.48 -20.57 9.06
C GLY A 63 -51.43 -20.21 7.92
N PHE A 64 -51.47 -18.95 7.49
CA PHE A 64 -52.40 -18.48 6.44
C PHE A 64 -51.74 -18.32 5.07
N CYS A 65 -50.49 -17.89 5.03
CA CYS A 65 -49.73 -17.71 3.79
C CYS A 65 -48.92 -18.98 3.44
N LYS A 66 -48.92 -19.35 2.16
CA LYS A 66 -48.12 -20.46 1.59
C LYS A 66 -47.19 -20.00 0.48
N LYS A 67 -47.49 -18.87 -0.16
CA LYS A 67 -46.74 -18.36 -1.31
C LYS A 67 -46.45 -16.87 -1.16
N VAL A 68 -45.19 -16.49 -1.40
CA VAL A 68 -44.73 -15.10 -1.46
C VAL A 68 -44.00 -14.88 -2.78
N ASP A 69 -44.46 -13.93 -3.59
CA ASP A 69 -43.83 -13.57 -4.87
C ASP A 69 -43.19 -12.19 -4.75
N VAL A 70 -41.88 -12.11 -5.02
CA VAL A 70 -41.08 -10.88 -5.04
C VAL A 70 -40.65 -10.60 -6.48
N VAL A 71 -41.00 -9.43 -7.01
CA VAL A 71 -40.72 -9.06 -8.41
C VAL A 71 -39.99 -7.72 -8.48
N ILE A 72 -38.81 -7.72 -9.10
CA ILE A 72 -38.07 -6.51 -9.47
C ILE A 72 -38.51 -6.09 -10.87
N HIS A 73 -39.06 -4.89 -10.99
CA HIS A 73 -39.62 -4.37 -12.24
C HIS A 73 -38.60 -3.59 -13.08
N THR A 74 -38.85 -3.49 -14.38
CA THR A 74 -37.98 -2.77 -15.34
C THR A 74 -37.87 -1.26 -15.08
N ASN A 75 -38.87 -0.68 -14.41
CA ASN A 75 -38.88 0.73 -14.01
C ASN A 75 -38.10 1.01 -12.72
N GLY A 76 -37.49 0.00 -12.07
CA GLY A 76 -36.77 0.13 -10.80
C GLY A 76 -37.63 -0.02 -9.54
N SER A 77 -38.94 -0.23 -9.67
CA SER A 77 -39.82 -0.56 -8.53
C SER A 77 -39.75 -2.03 -8.16
N LEU A 78 -40.25 -2.37 -6.97
CA LEU A 78 -40.34 -3.76 -6.50
C LEU A 78 -41.75 -4.04 -5.96
N SER A 79 -42.28 -5.22 -6.25
CA SER A 79 -43.51 -5.72 -5.66
C SER A 79 -43.29 -6.97 -4.82
N VAL A 80 -44.05 -7.06 -3.73
CA VAL A 80 -44.17 -8.25 -2.88
C VAL A 80 -45.64 -8.61 -2.80
N ALA A 81 -45.99 -9.83 -3.20
CA ALA A 81 -47.34 -10.36 -3.14
C ALA A 81 -47.39 -11.61 -2.27
N ASP A 82 -48.40 -11.72 -1.41
CA ASP A 82 -48.67 -12.90 -0.59
C ASP A 82 -50.09 -13.43 -0.79
N ASP A 83 -50.32 -14.68 -0.37
CA ASP A 83 -51.63 -15.33 -0.31
C ASP A 83 -52.19 -15.43 1.12
N GLY A 84 -51.77 -14.52 2.02
CA GLY A 84 -52.22 -14.45 3.40
C GLY A 84 -53.66 -13.93 3.55
N ARG A 85 -54.03 -13.48 4.76
CA ARG A 85 -55.41 -13.00 5.05
C ARG A 85 -55.76 -11.65 4.40
N GLY A 86 -54.76 -10.91 3.92
CA GLY A 86 -54.91 -9.53 3.44
C GLY A 86 -54.99 -8.50 4.56
N ILE A 87 -54.32 -7.34 4.41
CA ILE A 87 -54.40 -6.23 5.37
C ILE A 87 -55.86 -5.80 5.58
N PRO A 88 -56.34 -5.56 6.81
CA PRO A 88 -57.73 -5.13 7.04
C PRO A 88 -58.08 -3.83 6.28
N VAL A 89 -59.24 -3.83 5.63
CA VAL A 89 -59.74 -2.70 4.82
C VAL A 89 -60.89 -1.94 5.49
N ASP A 90 -61.42 -2.48 6.58
CA ASP A 90 -62.49 -1.86 7.36
C ASP A 90 -62.06 -0.53 7.97
N ILE A 91 -63.04 0.33 8.26
CA ILE A 91 -62.77 1.60 8.93
C ILE A 91 -62.33 1.35 10.37
N HIS A 92 -61.15 1.85 10.73
CA HIS A 92 -60.61 1.79 12.08
C HIS A 92 -61.46 2.62 13.05
N LYS A 93 -61.84 2.04 14.20
CA LYS A 93 -62.81 2.64 15.14
C LYS A 93 -62.36 4.01 15.69
N THR A 94 -61.07 4.16 15.98
CA THR A 94 -60.50 5.37 16.59
C THR A 94 -60.08 6.41 15.54
N GLU A 95 -59.35 5.96 14.51
CA GLU A 95 -58.76 6.82 13.47
C GLU A 95 -59.77 7.24 12.40
N LYS A 96 -60.92 6.57 12.32
CA LYS A 96 -61.99 6.82 11.34
C LYS A 96 -61.52 6.79 9.87
N LYS A 97 -60.40 6.10 9.60
CA LYS A 97 -59.83 5.84 8.26
C LYS A 97 -59.78 4.33 8.00
N PRO A 98 -59.69 3.88 6.74
CA PRO A 98 -59.46 2.47 6.44
C PRO A 98 -58.21 1.95 7.16
N ALA A 99 -58.28 0.75 7.75
CA ALA A 99 -57.17 0.21 8.54
C ALA A 99 -55.87 0.07 7.73
N VAL A 100 -55.96 -0.27 6.44
CA VAL A 100 -54.81 -0.26 5.51
C VAL A 100 -54.14 1.12 5.41
N GLU A 101 -54.92 2.20 5.43
CA GLU A 101 -54.38 3.56 5.45
C GLU A 101 -53.72 3.88 6.78
N VAL A 102 -54.32 3.46 7.89
CA VAL A 102 -53.76 3.66 9.23
C VAL A 102 -52.39 2.99 9.36
N VAL A 103 -52.28 1.72 8.96
CA VAL A 103 -51.03 0.94 9.03
C VAL A 103 -49.92 1.51 8.14
N LEU A 104 -50.27 2.09 6.99
CA LEU A 104 -49.29 2.68 6.06
C LEU A 104 -48.89 4.11 6.38
N THR A 105 -49.71 4.86 7.14
CA THR A 105 -49.49 6.30 7.38
C THR A 105 -49.18 6.67 8.83
N THR A 106 -49.43 5.77 9.78
CA THR A 106 -49.26 6.03 11.21
C THR A 106 -48.17 5.13 11.78
N LEU A 107 -47.17 5.73 12.42
CA LEU A 107 -46.14 4.97 13.14
C LEU A 107 -46.76 4.29 14.35
N HIS A 108 -46.29 3.09 14.68
CA HIS A 108 -46.79 2.28 15.78
C HIS A 108 -48.26 1.86 15.62
N ALA A 109 -48.69 1.63 14.38
CA ALA A 109 -50.03 1.13 14.08
C ALA A 109 -49.96 -0.24 13.41
N GLY A 110 -50.61 -1.25 14.01
CA GLY A 110 -50.65 -2.61 13.47
C GLY A 110 -51.33 -3.61 14.39
N GLY A 111 -51.77 -4.74 13.84
CA GLY A 111 -52.42 -5.82 14.61
C GLY A 111 -51.45 -6.69 15.42
N LYS A 112 -50.16 -6.33 15.47
CA LYS A 112 -49.09 -7.13 16.09
C LYS A 112 -48.84 -6.79 17.57
N PHE A 113 -49.58 -5.85 18.14
CA PHE A 113 -49.48 -5.45 19.55
C PHE A 113 -50.31 -6.33 20.50
N ASP A 114 -51.38 -6.95 19.98
CA ASP A 114 -52.24 -7.85 20.75
C ASP A 114 -52.04 -9.30 20.29
N HIS A 115 -51.83 -10.21 21.23
CA HIS A 115 -51.53 -11.63 20.97
C HIS A 115 -52.68 -12.45 20.37
N GLU A 116 -53.82 -11.83 20.03
CA GLU A 116 -54.98 -12.51 19.44
C GLU A 116 -54.85 -12.68 17.92
N SER A 117 -54.20 -11.72 17.23
CA SER A 117 -54.11 -11.72 15.75
C SER A 117 -52.91 -12.48 15.21
N TYR A 118 -51.79 -12.45 15.96
CA TYR A 118 -50.56 -13.20 15.69
C TYR A 118 -50.08 -13.85 17.00
N LYS A 119 -49.99 -15.18 17.02
CA LYS A 119 -49.50 -15.92 18.19
C LYS A 119 -47.99 -15.71 18.40
N ILE A 120 -47.25 -15.60 17.29
CA ILE A 120 -45.79 -15.39 17.22
C ILE A 120 -45.53 -14.57 15.95
N SER A 121 -44.77 -13.47 16.04
CA SER A 121 -44.38 -12.64 14.89
C SER A 121 -43.00 -12.01 15.07
N GLY A 122 -42.28 -11.76 13.98
CA GLY A 122 -41.03 -11.01 14.00
C GLY A 122 -41.23 -9.49 14.07
N GLY A 123 -42.35 -8.98 13.52
CA GLY A 123 -42.70 -7.56 13.57
C GLY A 123 -43.34 -7.15 14.91
N LEU A 124 -42.66 -6.34 15.73
CA LEU A 124 -43.19 -5.89 17.03
C LEU A 124 -43.53 -4.40 17.12
N HIS A 125 -42.88 -3.57 16.32
CA HIS A 125 -42.90 -2.12 16.53
C HIS A 125 -44.05 -1.41 15.82
N GLY A 126 -44.73 -2.06 14.87
CA GLY A 126 -45.80 -1.47 14.06
C GLY A 126 -45.35 -0.27 13.22
N VAL A 127 -44.08 -0.22 12.81
CA VAL A 127 -43.50 0.89 12.00
C VAL A 127 -42.98 0.45 10.64
N GLY A 128 -42.75 -0.85 10.40
CA GLY A 128 -42.03 -1.36 9.22
C GLY A 128 -42.60 -0.86 7.89
N VAL A 129 -43.83 -1.26 7.56
CA VAL A 129 -44.45 -0.90 6.27
C VAL A 129 -44.74 0.61 6.13
N SER A 130 -45.02 1.31 7.24
CA SER A 130 -45.16 2.77 7.23
C SER A 130 -43.84 3.49 6.92
N VAL A 131 -42.71 2.91 7.35
CA VAL A 131 -41.37 3.41 7.01
C VAL A 131 -41.06 3.14 5.54
N VAL A 132 -41.46 1.99 4.98
CA VAL A 132 -41.33 1.73 3.54
C VAL A 132 -42.13 2.75 2.74
N ASN A 133 -43.38 3.04 3.13
CA ASN A 133 -44.20 4.07 2.52
C ASN A 133 -43.56 5.47 2.62
N ALA A 134 -43.03 5.81 3.81
CA ALA A 134 -42.34 7.08 4.06
C ALA A 134 -41.13 7.30 3.15
N LEU A 135 -40.34 6.25 2.94
CA LEU A 135 -39.07 6.28 2.22
C LEU A 135 -39.19 5.91 0.74
N SER A 136 -40.43 5.79 0.26
CA SER A 136 -40.75 5.58 -1.16
C SER A 136 -41.25 6.88 -1.78
N GLU A 137 -40.90 7.12 -3.04
CA GLU A 137 -41.49 8.20 -3.82
C GLU A 137 -43.00 7.94 -3.99
N TRP A 138 -43.35 6.70 -4.34
CA TRP A 138 -44.72 6.22 -4.36
C TRP A 138 -44.81 4.77 -3.89
N LEU A 139 -45.97 4.41 -3.32
CA LEU A 139 -46.32 3.05 -2.92
C LEU A 139 -47.77 2.78 -3.28
N GLU A 140 -48.03 1.60 -3.84
CA GLU A 140 -49.36 1.11 -4.17
C GLU A 140 -49.63 -0.19 -3.40
N VAL A 141 -50.82 -0.30 -2.82
CA VAL A 141 -51.26 -1.51 -2.13
C VAL A 141 -52.54 -2.03 -2.78
N GLU A 142 -52.51 -3.31 -3.14
CA GLU A 142 -53.67 -4.09 -3.56
C GLU A 142 -54.00 -5.12 -2.48
N VAL A 143 -55.19 -5.04 -1.90
CA VAL A 143 -55.66 -6.03 -0.91
C VAL A 143 -56.78 -6.87 -1.51
N ARG A 144 -56.59 -8.18 -1.52
CA ARG A 144 -57.62 -9.16 -1.92
C ARG A 144 -58.25 -9.72 -0.67
N ARG A 145 -59.49 -9.29 -0.38
CA ARG A 145 -60.24 -9.70 0.82
C ARG A 145 -61.74 -9.56 0.56
N ASP A 146 -62.54 -10.38 1.23
CA ASP A 146 -64.02 -10.34 1.14
C ASP A 146 -64.57 -10.41 -0.31
N GLY A 147 -63.89 -11.18 -1.17
CA GLY A 147 -64.26 -11.35 -2.58
C GLY A 147 -63.94 -10.17 -3.50
N LYS A 148 -63.25 -9.14 -2.99
CA LYS A 148 -62.96 -7.87 -3.68
C LYS A 148 -61.46 -7.61 -3.75
N ILE A 149 -61.06 -6.80 -4.72
CA ILE A 149 -59.70 -6.25 -4.84
C ILE A 149 -59.81 -4.76 -4.51
N TYR A 150 -59.21 -4.38 -3.39
CA TYR A 150 -59.09 -3.01 -2.94
C TYR A 150 -57.74 -2.44 -3.37
N HIS A 151 -57.71 -1.17 -3.75
CA HIS A 151 -56.49 -0.49 -4.19
C HIS A 151 -56.37 0.88 -3.54
N GLN A 152 -55.16 1.25 -3.11
CA GLN A 152 -54.82 2.57 -2.62
C GLN A 152 -53.38 2.95 -2.99
N ARG A 153 -53.17 4.23 -3.31
CA ARG A 153 -51.87 4.79 -3.68
C ARG A 153 -51.42 5.84 -2.68
N TYR A 154 -50.12 5.87 -2.43
CA TYR A 154 -49.42 6.78 -1.53
C TYR A 154 -48.25 7.42 -2.24
N GLU A 155 -47.91 8.65 -1.84
CA GLU A 155 -46.77 9.40 -2.36
C GLU A 155 -46.00 10.00 -1.18
N ARG A 156 -44.72 9.66 -1.05
CA ARG A 156 -43.84 10.11 0.04
C ARG A 156 -44.46 9.95 1.43
N GLY A 157 -45.11 8.80 1.66
CA GLY A 157 -45.81 8.47 2.90
C GLY A 157 -47.24 9.02 3.04
N ARG A 158 -47.67 9.94 2.17
CA ARG A 158 -49.00 10.57 2.27
C ARG A 158 -50.01 9.84 1.39
N THR A 159 -51.25 9.72 1.86
CA THR A 159 -52.35 9.14 1.09
C THR A 159 -52.62 9.96 -0.17
N ALA A 160 -52.38 9.39 -1.35
CA ALA A 160 -52.60 10.06 -2.64
C ALA A 160 -53.99 9.77 -3.23
N SER A 161 -54.53 8.56 -2.97
CA SER A 161 -55.88 8.18 -3.39
C SER A 161 -56.70 7.61 -2.23
N LYS A 162 -58.04 7.70 -2.33
CA LYS A 162 -58.96 6.99 -1.42
C LYS A 162 -58.93 5.50 -1.75
N LEU A 163 -59.18 4.65 -0.75
CA LEU A 163 -59.34 3.21 -0.94
C LEU A 163 -60.53 2.92 -1.88
N THR A 164 -60.27 2.32 -3.04
CA THR A 164 -61.29 1.97 -4.04
C THR A 164 -61.32 0.48 -4.32
N VAL A 165 -62.48 -0.04 -4.74
CA VAL A 165 -62.59 -1.42 -5.23
C VAL A 165 -62.35 -1.41 -6.74
N ILE A 166 -61.29 -2.09 -7.18
CA ILE A 166 -60.88 -2.14 -8.60
C ILE A 166 -61.31 -3.43 -9.31
N GLY A 167 -61.79 -4.43 -8.56
CA GLY A 167 -62.27 -5.69 -9.13
C GLY A 167 -62.78 -6.68 -8.08
N SER A 168 -63.13 -7.88 -8.54
CA SER A 168 -63.48 -9.03 -7.68
C SER A 168 -62.42 -10.11 -7.78
N SER A 169 -62.08 -10.77 -6.67
CA SER A 169 -61.14 -11.90 -6.66
C SER A 169 -61.67 -13.05 -5.80
N LYS A 170 -61.34 -14.29 -6.19
CA LYS A 170 -61.55 -15.48 -5.36
C LYS A 170 -60.37 -15.78 -4.44
N SER A 171 -59.19 -15.24 -4.73
CA SER A 171 -58.01 -15.35 -3.88
C SER A 171 -58.02 -14.28 -2.80
N VAL A 172 -57.32 -14.56 -1.71
CA VAL A 172 -57.01 -13.62 -0.63
C VAL A 172 -55.53 -13.28 -0.65
N GLY A 173 -55.14 -12.16 -0.03
CA GLY A 173 -53.74 -11.77 0.10
C GLY A 173 -53.50 -10.27 -0.05
N THR A 174 -52.25 -9.86 0.10
CA THR A 174 -51.82 -8.47 -0.11
C THR A 174 -50.74 -8.42 -1.18
N LYS A 175 -50.77 -7.38 -2.03
CA LYS A 175 -49.66 -7.01 -2.90
C LYS A 175 -49.26 -5.57 -2.62
N VAL A 176 -48.00 -5.36 -2.28
CA VAL A 176 -47.41 -4.03 -2.07
C VAL A 176 -46.38 -3.80 -3.17
N THR A 177 -46.54 -2.71 -3.92
CA THR A 177 -45.58 -2.28 -4.95
C THR A 177 -45.05 -0.91 -4.55
N PHE A 178 -43.73 -0.72 -4.53
CA PHE A 178 -43.16 0.56 -4.12
C PHE A 178 -41.93 0.92 -4.95
N PHE A 179 -41.69 2.22 -5.06
CA PHE A 179 -40.51 2.80 -5.69
C PHE A 179 -39.74 3.64 -4.66
N PRO A 180 -38.55 3.20 -4.23
CA PRO A 180 -37.74 3.93 -3.25
C PRO A 180 -37.45 5.38 -3.68
N ASP A 181 -37.39 6.30 -2.73
CA ASP A 181 -37.18 7.71 -3.01
C ASP A 181 -35.71 8.04 -3.32
N GLU A 182 -35.42 8.45 -4.56
CA GLU A 182 -34.07 8.83 -5.00
C GLU A 182 -33.50 10.03 -4.21
N GLU A 183 -34.32 10.89 -3.61
CA GLU A 183 -33.83 12.00 -2.77
C GLU A 183 -33.18 11.50 -1.47
N ILE A 184 -33.55 10.29 -1.01
CA ILE A 184 -33.08 9.71 0.24
C ILE A 184 -31.91 8.74 0.00
N PHE A 185 -32.06 7.84 -0.98
CA PHE A 185 -31.08 6.79 -1.24
C PHE A 185 -30.08 7.14 -2.35
N GLY A 186 -30.34 8.18 -3.14
CA GLY A 186 -29.62 8.41 -4.39
C GLY A 186 -30.00 7.38 -5.46
N LYS A 187 -29.24 7.37 -6.57
CA LYS A 187 -29.44 6.38 -7.64
C LYS A 187 -28.88 5.02 -7.22
N GLN A 188 -29.75 4.14 -6.73
CA GLN A 188 -29.44 2.77 -6.36
C GLN A 188 -30.38 1.79 -7.09
N GLU A 189 -29.94 0.55 -7.23
CA GLU A 189 -30.71 -0.52 -7.87
C GLU A 189 -30.78 -1.76 -6.96
N PHE A 190 -31.90 -2.48 -7.00
CA PHE A 190 -32.04 -3.75 -6.27
C PHE A 190 -31.09 -4.80 -6.82
N ASN A 191 -30.33 -5.42 -5.93
CA ASN A 191 -29.43 -6.53 -6.21
C ASN A 191 -30.18 -7.87 -6.07
N PHE A 192 -30.22 -8.62 -7.15
CA PHE A 192 -30.92 -9.90 -7.21
C PHE A 192 -30.33 -10.96 -6.27
N GLU A 193 -29.00 -11.06 -6.17
CA GLU A 193 -28.34 -12.08 -5.35
C GLU A 193 -28.55 -11.82 -3.86
N THR A 194 -28.43 -10.57 -3.44
CA THR A 194 -28.69 -10.15 -2.05
C THR A 194 -30.12 -10.50 -1.62
N LEU A 195 -31.12 -10.21 -2.46
CA LEU A 195 -32.51 -10.60 -2.20
C LEU A 195 -32.70 -12.13 -2.24
N ALA A 196 -32.12 -12.80 -3.24
CA ALA A 196 -32.23 -14.25 -3.41
C ALA A 196 -31.72 -15.01 -2.17
N ASN A 197 -30.62 -14.56 -1.57
CA ASN A 197 -30.05 -15.17 -0.38
C ASN A 197 -30.99 -15.00 0.82
N ARG A 198 -31.45 -13.77 1.10
CA ARG A 198 -32.38 -13.52 2.21
C ARG A 198 -33.70 -14.31 2.07
N LEU A 199 -34.26 -14.36 0.87
CA LEU A 199 -35.48 -15.12 0.59
C LEU A 199 -35.27 -16.63 0.72
N ARG A 200 -34.09 -17.14 0.35
CA ARG A 200 -33.72 -18.55 0.56
C ARG A 200 -33.66 -18.90 2.05
N GLU A 201 -33.03 -18.05 2.87
CA GLU A 201 -33.01 -18.23 4.34
C GLU A 201 -34.43 -18.32 4.92
N LEU A 202 -35.29 -17.38 4.52
CA LEU A 202 -36.69 -17.35 4.98
C LEU A 202 -37.44 -18.62 4.56
N ALA A 203 -37.18 -19.13 3.35
CA ALA A 203 -37.76 -20.40 2.89
C ALA A 203 -37.23 -21.61 3.68
N PHE A 204 -35.98 -21.59 4.17
CA PHE A 204 -35.48 -22.64 5.07
C PHE A 204 -36.08 -22.56 6.48
N LEU A 205 -36.26 -21.35 7.02
CA LEU A 205 -36.80 -21.14 8.37
C LEU A 205 -38.30 -21.44 8.46
N ASN A 206 -39.01 -21.37 7.33
CA ASN A 206 -40.44 -21.61 7.24
C ASN A 206 -40.70 -22.80 6.31
N SER A 207 -40.64 -24.02 6.87
CA SER A 207 -40.85 -25.23 6.09
C SER A 207 -42.19 -25.20 5.32
N GLY A 208 -42.12 -25.51 4.03
CA GLY A 208 -43.29 -25.61 3.15
C GLY A 208 -43.78 -24.30 2.52
N ILE A 209 -43.19 -23.13 2.86
CA ILE A 209 -43.46 -21.88 2.13
C ILE A 209 -42.75 -21.89 0.77
N GLU A 210 -43.44 -21.37 -0.25
CA GLU A 210 -42.86 -21.12 -1.57
C GLU A 210 -42.57 -19.64 -1.72
N ILE A 211 -41.30 -19.28 -1.93
CA ILE A 211 -40.90 -17.89 -2.16
C ILE A 211 -40.29 -17.78 -3.57
N THR A 212 -40.90 -16.95 -4.41
CA THR A 212 -40.43 -16.67 -5.77
C THR A 212 -39.71 -15.32 -5.80
N LEU A 213 -38.56 -15.25 -6.46
CA LEU A 213 -37.89 -14.00 -6.82
C LEU A 213 -37.72 -13.91 -8.33
N LYS A 214 -38.32 -12.89 -8.94
CA LYS A 214 -38.25 -12.61 -10.38
C LYS A 214 -37.64 -11.24 -10.63
N ASP A 215 -36.73 -11.13 -11.59
CA ASP A 215 -36.16 -9.85 -12.04
C ASP A 215 -36.47 -9.65 -13.52
N GLU A 216 -37.42 -8.77 -13.80
CA GLU A 216 -37.90 -8.46 -15.14
C GLU A 216 -36.87 -7.69 -15.98
N ARG A 217 -35.84 -7.10 -15.35
CA ARG A 217 -34.77 -6.39 -16.07
C ARG A 217 -33.86 -7.34 -16.85
N LYS A 218 -33.72 -8.58 -16.35
CA LYS A 218 -32.80 -9.60 -16.87
C LYS A 218 -33.49 -10.93 -17.19
N GLU A 219 -34.82 -10.98 -17.10
CA GLU A 219 -35.63 -12.20 -17.28
C GLU A 219 -35.14 -13.41 -16.48
N GLN A 220 -34.66 -13.18 -15.26
CA GLN A 220 -34.19 -14.24 -14.36
C GLN A 220 -35.20 -14.51 -13.25
N GLU A 221 -35.38 -15.78 -12.88
CA GLU A 221 -36.31 -16.22 -11.84
C GLU A 221 -35.69 -17.31 -10.96
N ARG A 222 -35.95 -17.25 -9.65
CA ARG A 222 -35.59 -18.28 -8.69
C ARG A 222 -36.76 -18.60 -7.78
N VAL A 223 -36.99 -19.89 -7.56
CA VAL A 223 -38.04 -20.39 -6.67
C VAL A 223 -37.38 -21.12 -5.49
N PHE A 224 -37.75 -20.74 -4.28
CA PHE A 224 -37.25 -21.31 -3.04
C PHE A 224 -38.39 -22.05 -2.32
N LYS A 225 -38.24 -23.36 -2.16
CA LYS A 225 -39.18 -24.20 -1.41
C LYS A 225 -38.43 -25.37 -0.77
N TYR A 226 -38.44 -25.42 0.56
CA TYR A 226 -37.69 -26.41 1.32
C TYR A 226 -38.57 -27.07 2.38
N GLU A 227 -38.91 -28.34 2.16
CA GLU A 227 -39.72 -29.14 3.11
C GLU A 227 -38.89 -29.58 4.34
N GLY A 228 -37.58 -29.71 4.20
CA GLY A 228 -36.67 -30.14 5.28
C GLY A 228 -36.30 -29.06 6.30
N GLY A 229 -36.84 -27.84 6.16
CA GLY A 229 -36.62 -26.73 7.08
C GLY A 229 -35.14 -26.41 7.32
N ILE A 230 -34.77 -26.15 8.58
CA ILE A 230 -33.38 -25.84 8.95
C ILE A 230 -32.41 -27.02 8.77
N ARG A 231 -32.89 -28.25 8.58
CA ARG A 231 -32.01 -29.39 8.23
C ARG A 231 -31.46 -29.23 6.81
N SER A 232 -32.32 -28.89 5.86
CA SER A 232 -31.91 -28.58 4.49
C SER A 232 -31.04 -27.33 4.45
N PHE A 233 -31.20 -26.42 5.41
CA PHE A 233 -30.30 -25.28 5.55
C PHE A 233 -28.88 -25.72 5.95
N ILE A 234 -28.73 -26.61 6.93
CA ILE A 234 -27.43 -27.17 7.31
C ILE A 234 -26.79 -27.93 6.14
N GLU A 235 -27.57 -28.71 5.38
CA GLU A 235 -27.09 -29.41 4.19
C GLU A 235 -26.60 -28.42 3.12
N HIS A 236 -27.29 -27.30 2.94
CA HIS A 236 -26.88 -26.22 2.05
C HIS A 236 -25.55 -25.59 2.50
N LEU A 237 -25.45 -25.20 3.78
CA LEU A 237 -24.27 -24.57 4.37
C LEU A 237 -23.03 -25.49 4.36
N ASN A 238 -23.24 -26.80 4.43
CA ASN A 238 -22.18 -27.80 4.36
C ASN A 238 -21.94 -28.36 2.94
N LYS A 239 -22.64 -27.88 1.89
CA LYS A 239 -22.51 -28.40 0.52
C LYS A 239 -21.06 -28.39 0.01
N ASN A 240 -20.30 -27.36 0.38
CA ASN A 240 -18.89 -27.18 0.00
C ASN A 240 -17.89 -27.63 1.10
N LYS A 241 -18.37 -28.27 2.18
CA LYS A 241 -17.57 -28.69 3.33
C LYS A 241 -17.57 -30.22 3.44
N THR A 242 -16.46 -30.81 3.88
CA THR A 242 -16.38 -32.26 4.11
C THR A 242 -17.00 -32.60 5.46
N VAL A 243 -18.20 -33.21 5.47
CA VAL A 243 -18.92 -33.57 6.70
C VAL A 243 -18.35 -34.84 7.35
N ILE A 244 -18.28 -34.86 8.68
CA ILE A 244 -17.73 -36.01 9.44
C ILE A 244 -18.78 -37.13 9.58
N HIS A 245 -20.06 -36.75 9.64
CA HIS A 245 -21.20 -37.65 9.73
C HIS A 245 -22.32 -37.22 8.77
N SER A 246 -22.99 -38.18 8.14
CA SER A 246 -24.01 -37.91 7.12
C SER A 246 -25.33 -37.41 7.69
N LYS A 247 -25.74 -37.87 8.87
CA LYS A 247 -27.02 -37.50 9.48
C LYS A 247 -26.89 -36.17 10.22
N VAL A 248 -27.70 -35.17 9.84
CA VAL A 248 -27.83 -33.91 10.56
C VAL A 248 -28.47 -34.16 11.93
N VAL A 249 -27.88 -33.61 12.98
CA VAL A 249 -28.44 -33.65 14.34
C VAL A 249 -29.53 -32.58 14.40
N TYR A 250 -30.75 -32.98 14.76
CA TYR A 250 -31.89 -32.09 14.79
C TYR A 250 -32.68 -32.28 16.09
N VAL A 251 -33.01 -31.18 16.74
CA VAL A 251 -33.80 -31.12 17.97
C VAL A 251 -34.89 -30.07 17.80
N GLU A 252 -36.14 -30.46 18.00
CA GLU A 252 -37.28 -29.56 18.01
C GLU A 252 -38.14 -29.87 19.23
N ARG A 253 -38.34 -28.88 20.10
CA ARG A 253 -39.25 -28.96 21.24
C ARG A 253 -39.83 -27.61 21.58
N GLU A 254 -41.04 -27.62 22.11
CA GLU A 254 -41.68 -26.46 22.73
C GLU A 254 -41.73 -26.64 24.24
N LYS A 255 -41.30 -25.60 24.97
CA LYS A 255 -41.36 -25.57 26.43
C LYS A 255 -41.72 -24.17 26.89
N GLU A 256 -42.66 -24.08 27.84
CA GLU A 256 -43.13 -22.80 28.41
C GLU A 256 -43.60 -21.79 27.34
N GLY A 257 -44.16 -22.28 26.23
CA GLY A 257 -44.64 -21.46 25.12
C GLY A 257 -43.53 -20.92 24.20
N ILE A 258 -42.29 -21.40 24.37
CA ILE A 258 -41.14 -21.08 23.51
C ILE A 258 -40.79 -22.33 22.71
N ALA A 259 -40.89 -22.25 21.39
CA ALA A 259 -40.46 -23.33 20.51
C ALA A 259 -39.00 -23.12 20.11
N VAL A 260 -38.20 -24.17 20.27
CA VAL A 260 -36.76 -24.16 19.97
C VAL A 260 -36.49 -25.25 18.95
N GLU A 261 -35.89 -24.85 17.83
CA GLU A 261 -35.52 -25.70 16.72
C GLU A 261 -34.00 -25.53 16.48
N VAL A 262 -33.25 -26.62 16.58
CA VAL A 262 -31.79 -26.62 16.45
C VAL A 262 -31.38 -27.71 15.49
N ALA A 263 -30.64 -27.33 14.44
CA ALA A 263 -29.97 -28.27 13.55
C ALA A 263 -28.47 -28.03 13.60
N LEU A 264 -27.68 -29.10 13.70
CA LEU A 264 -26.23 -29.02 13.69
C LEU A 264 -25.57 -30.21 12.97
N GLN A 265 -24.39 -29.96 12.42
CA GLN A 265 -23.55 -30.98 11.80
C GLN A 265 -22.07 -30.59 11.89
N TYR A 266 -21.23 -31.56 12.20
CA TYR A 266 -19.77 -31.37 12.24
C TYR A 266 -19.14 -31.67 10.88
N ASN A 267 -18.18 -30.83 10.51
CA ASN A 267 -17.32 -30.97 9.34
C ASN A 267 -15.84 -31.01 9.74
N GLU A 268 -14.97 -31.38 8.79
CA GLU A 268 -13.52 -31.50 9.02
C GLU A 268 -12.83 -30.14 9.23
N GLY A 269 -13.53 -29.04 8.93
CA GLY A 269 -13.03 -27.68 9.07
C GLY A 269 -12.75 -27.29 10.53
N TYR A 270 -12.21 -26.08 10.68
CA TYR A 270 -11.80 -25.55 11.99
C TYR A 270 -12.66 -24.37 12.46
N ALA A 271 -13.40 -23.73 11.56
CA ALA A 271 -14.27 -22.60 11.88
C ALA A 271 -15.53 -23.06 12.64
N GLU A 272 -16.03 -22.22 13.55
CA GLU A 272 -17.38 -22.33 14.10
C GLU A 272 -18.34 -21.49 13.23
N ASN A 273 -19.42 -22.09 12.74
CA ASN A 273 -20.47 -21.39 11.99
C ASN A 273 -21.80 -21.56 12.73
N LEU A 274 -22.21 -20.51 13.45
CA LEU A 274 -23.43 -20.51 14.25
C LEU A 274 -24.39 -19.43 13.74
N PHE A 275 -25.50 -19.85 13.16
CA PHE A 275 -26.55 -18.97 12.69
C PHE A 275 -27.70 -18.99 13.70
N SER A 276 -28.11 -17.82 14.16
CA SER A 276 -29.12 -17.71 15.23
C SER A 276 -30.28 -16.82 14.80
N TYR A 277 -31.49 -17.29 15.05
CA TYR A 277 -32.72 -16.65 14.62
C TYR A 277 -33.72 -16.59 15.75
N ALA A 278 -34.43 -15.47 15.88
CA ALA A 278 -35.57 -15.30 16.76
C ALA A 278 -36.76 -14.80 15.94
N ASN A 279 -37.85 -15.58 15.88
CA ASN A 279 -39.02 -15.30 15.03
C ASN A 279 -38.64 -14.96 13.57
N ASN A 280 -37.79 -15.78 12.95
CA ASN A 280 -37.24 -15.62 11.59
C ASN A 280 -36.30 -14.41 11.36
N ILE A 281 -36.04 -13.61 12.38
CA ILE A 281 -35.08 -12.50 12.33
C ILE A 281 -33.71 -13.04 12.67
N ASN A 282 -32.71 -12.75 11.83
CA ASN A 282 -31.32 -13.11 12.09
C ASN A 282 -30.77 -12.23 13.22
N THR A 283 -30.42 -12.84 14.35
CA THR A 283 -29.77 -12.16 15.45
C THR A 283 -28.26 -12.22 15.26
N ILE A 284 -27.73 -11.30 14.46
CA ILE A 284 -26.32 -11.24 14.04
C ILE A 284 -25.38 -11.13 15.26
N GLU A 285 -25.77 -10.37 16.28
CA GLU A 285 -25.01 -10.23 17.53
C GLU A 285 -25.32 -11.36 18.54
N GLY A 286 -26.14 -12.34 18.15
CA GLY A 286 -26.55 -13.46 18.98
C GLY A 286 -27.60 -13.08 20.02
N GLY A 287 -27.39 -13.51 21.26
CA GLY A 287 -28.33 -13.24 22.36
C GLY A 287 -28.41 -14.39 23.36
N THR A 288 -29.49 -14.38 24.13
CA THR A 288 -29.75 -15.35 25.21
C THR A 288 -29.93 -16.78 24.69
N HIS A 289 -30.61 -16.97 23.56
CA HIS A 289 -30.76 -18.25 22.86
C HIS A 289 -29.43 -18.86 22.41
N LEU A 290 -28.57 -18.06 21.75
CA LEU A 290 -27.25 -18.53 21.32
C LEU A 290 -26.36 -18.89 22.51
N SER A 291 -26.41 -18.08 23.58
CA SER A 291 -25.67 -18.35 24.83
C SER A 291 -26.15 -19.64 25.49
N GLY A 292 -27.47 -19.88 25.51
CA GLY A 292 -28.08 -21.12 26.00
C GLY A 292 -27.64 -22.34 25.20
N PHE A 293 -27.63 -22.24 23.87
CA PHE A 293 -27.13 -23.30 22.99
C PHE A 293 -25.65 -23.63 23.27
N LYS A 294 -24.78 -22.62 23.36
CA LYS A 294 -23.35 -22.82 23.64
C LYS A 294 -23.14 -23.55 24.97
N SER A 295 -23.82 -23.11 26.03
CA SER A 295 -23.77 -23.76 27.36
C SER A 295 -24.31 -25.19 27.33
N GLY A 296 -25.45 -25.41 26.66
CA GLY A 296 -26.07 -26.72 26.52
C GLY A 296 -25.19 -27.72 25.78
N LEU A 297 -24.63 -27.33 24.63
CA LEU A 297 -23.71 -28.13 23.82
C LEU A 297 -22.49 -28.57 24.64
N THR A 298 -21.78 -27.62 25.25
CA THR A 298 -20.56 -27.88 26.01
C THR A 298 -20.82 -28.77 27.23
N ARG A 299 -21.92 -28.55 27.96
CA ARG A 299 -22.28 -29.39 29.12
C ARG A 299 -22.57 -30.83 28.70
N THR A 300 -23.35 -31.01 27.64
CA THR A 300 -23.79 -32.33 27.16
C THR A 300 -22.62 -33.18 26.70
N ILE A 301 -21.73 -32.59 25.89
CA ILE A 301 -20.53 -33.28 25.41
C ILE A 301 -19.63 -33.67 26.59
N ASN A 302 -19.39 -32.76 27.53
CA ASN A 302 -18.57 -33.05 28.70
C ASN A 302 -19.17 -34.15 29.59
N GLN A 303 -20.50 -34.17 29.77
CA GLN A 303 -21.20 -35.24 30.48
C GLN A 303 -21.05 -36.57 29.75
N TYR A 304 -21.21 -36.59 28.43
CA TYR A 304 -21.07 -37.78 27.61
C TYR A 304 -19.64 -38.36 27.66
N ILE A 305 -18.62 -37.51 27.60
CA ILE A 305 -17.21 -37.91 27.69
C ILE A 305 -16.89 -38.51 29.06
N LYS A 306 -17.37 -37.88 30.14
CA LYS A 306 -17.19 -38.38 31.52
C LYS A 306 -17.89 -39.73 31.72
N LYS A 307 -19.14 -39.87 31.24
CA LYS A 307 -19.94 -41.09 31.40
C LYS A 307 -19.36 -42.29 30.64
N ASN A 308 -18.91 -42.08 29.40
CA ASN A 308 -18.40 -43.15 28.54
C ASN A 308 -16.89 -43.36 28.63
N ASN A 309 -16.20 -42.64 29.52
CA ASN A 309 -14.77 -42.75 29.78
C ASN A 309 -13.92 -42.67 28.49
N VAL A 310 -14.32 -41.80 27.56
CA VAL A 310 -13.75 -41.68 26.19
C VAL A 310 -12.35 -41.08 26.19
N LEU A 311 -11.92 -40.50 27.33
CA LEU A 311 -10.55 -40.01 27.50
C LEU A 311 -9.56 -41.20 27.51
N PHE A 312 -8.57 -41.16 26.61
CA PHE A 312 -7.47 -42.12 26.63
C PHE A 312 -6.79 -42.11 28.01
N LYS A 313 -6.64 -43.28 28.63
CA LYS A 313 -5.94 -43.45 29.92
C LYS A 313 -4.57 -42.76 29.86
N GLY A 314 -4.42 -41.61 30.53
CA GLY A 314 -3.13 -40.93 30.73
C GLY A 314 -3.05 -39.45 30.37
N GLU A 315 -4.06 -38.85 29.74
CA GLU A 315 -4.06 -37.40 29.41
C GLU A 315 -5.16 -36.64 30.18
N ASN A 316 -4.78 -35.77 31.13
CA ASN A 316 -5.69 -34.79 31.74
C ASN A 316 -5.89 -33.62 30.76
N LEU A 317 -6.82 -33.76 29.82
CA LEU A 317 -7.24 -32.70 28.90
C LEU A 317 -8.59 -32.13 29.34
N ASP A 318 -8.61 -30.87 29.77
CA ASP A 318 -9.86 -30.15 30.05
C ASP A 318 -10.48 -29.70 28.73
N ILE A 319 -11.70 -30.15 28.43
CA ILE A 319 -12.43 -29.80 27.21
C ILE A 319 -13.24 -28.53 27.44
N THR A 320 -12.93 -27.51 26.65
CA THR A 320 -13.54 -26.18 26.70
C THR A 320 -14.68 -26.07 25.69
N GLY A 321 -15.49 -25.01 25.78
CA GLY A 321 -16.58 -24.80 24.83
C GLY A 321 -16.11 -24.63 23.38
N ASP A 322 -14.95 -24.00 23.16
CA ASP A 322 -14.39 -23.81 21.83
C ASP A 322 -14.01 -25.14 21.19
N ASP A 323 -13.42 -26.05 21.97
CA ASP A 323 -13.08 -27.39 21.49
C ASP A 323 -14.34 -28.13 21.01
N THR A 324 -15.47 -27.91 21.68
CA THR A 324 -16.76 -28.51 21.29
C THR A 324 -17.38 -27.88 20.05
N ARG A 325 -17.01 -26.65 19.68
CA ARG A 325 -17.58 -25.93 18.54
C ARG A 325 -16.66 -25.90 17.32
N GLU A 326 -15.43 -26.37 17.43
CA GLU A 326 -14.51 -26.45 16.29
C GLU A 326 -15.09 -27.32 15.15
N GLY A 327 -15.30 -26.71 13.98
CA GLY A 327 -15.86 -27.41 12.81
C GLY A 327 -17.36 -27.68 12.90
N ILE A 328 -18.08 -27.01 13.82
CA ILE A 328 -19.54 -27.09 13.89
C ILE A 328 -20.18 -26.12 12.89
N THR A 329 -21.23 -26.59 12.21
CA THR A 329 -22.20 -25.72 11.54
C THR A 329 -23.55 -25.95 12.21
N ALA A 330 -24.16 -24.90 12.76
CA ALA A 330 -25.42 -24.99 13.48
C ALA A 330 -26.35 -23.82 13.17
N VAL A 331 -27.65 -24.12 13.10
CA VAL A 331 -28.74 -23.16 12.96
C VAL A 331 -29.62 -23.30 14.20
N ILE A 332 -29.82 -22.20 14.92
CA ILE A 332 -30.61 -22.11 16.15
C ILE A 332 -31.77 -21.16 15.88
N SER A 333 -32.99 -21.69 15.76
CA SER A 333 -34.20 -20.90 15.57
C SER A 333 -35.07 -20.99 16.82
N VAL A 334 -35.42 -19.84 17.41
CA VAL A 334 -36.36 -19.76 18.52
C VAL A 334 -37.61 -18.99 18.11
N LYS A 335 -38.77 -19.50 18.52
CA LYS A 335 -40.07 -18.86 18.35
C LYS A 335 -40.56 -18.42 19.72
N VAL A 336 -40.54 -17.11 19.95
CA VAL A 336 -40.85 -16.46 21.24
C VAL A 336 -42.08 -15.58 21.06
N ARG A 337 -43.01 -15.64 22.01
CA ARG A 337 -44.26 -14.86 21.94
C ARG A 337 -44.04 -13.35 22.05
N ASP A 338 -43.13 -12.93 22.91
CA ASP A 338 -42.77 -11.52 23.14
C ASP A 338 -41.24 -11.36 23.15
N PRO A 339 -40.60 -11.29 21.96
CA PRO A 339 -39.16 -11.17 21.87
C PRO A 339 -38.69 -9.75 22.22
N GLN A 340 -37.77 -9.63 23.16
CA GLN A 340 -37.13 -8.38 23.53
C GLN A 340 -35.78 -8.29 22.83
N PHE A 341 -35.61 -7.27 21.99
CA PHE A 341 -34.35 -7.03 21.28
C PHE A 341 -33.60 -5.83 21.87
N GLU A 342 -32.26 -5.91 21.87
CA GLU A 342 -31.40 -4.76 22.18
C GLU A 342 -31.38 -3.83 20.93
N GLY A 343 -32.25 -2.82 20.92
CA GLY A 343 -32.33 -1.82 19.84
C GLY A 343 -33.26 -2.17 18.67
N GLN A 344 -33.53 -1.19 17.81
CA GLN A 344 -34.53 -1.28 16.73
C GLN A 344 -34.14 -2.24 15.60
N THR A 345 -32.85 -2.42 15.35
CA THR A 345 -32.32 -3.27 14.29
C THR A 345 -32.48 -4.77 14.58
N LYS A 346 -33.00 -5.14 15.76
CA LYS A 346 -33.30 -6.52 16.19
C LYS A 346 -32.11 -7.48 16.07
N THR A 347 -30.90 -7.00 16.32
CA THR A 347 -29.65 -7.76 16.13
C THR A 347 -29.33 -8.72 17.27
N LYS A 348 -29.86 -8.49 18.48
CA LYS A 348 -29.57 -9.30 19.67
C LYS A 348 -30.80 -9.56 20.54
N LEU A 349 -31.02 -10.82 20.92
CA LEU A 349 -32.14 -11.22 21.78
C LEU A 349 -31.79 -11.08 23.28
N GLY A 350 -32.66 -10.42 24.05
CA GLY A 350 -32.49 -10.08 25.46
C GLY A 350 -33.36 -10.87 26.46
N ASN A 351 -34.28 -11.72 26.01
CA ASN A 351 -35.14 -12.52 26.91
C ASN A 351 -34.32 -13.50 27.77
N SER A 352 -34.20 -13.24 29.07
CA SER A 352 -33.35 -14.02 29.99
C SER A 352 -33.79 -15.49 30.15
N GLU A 353 -35.10 -15.74 30.11
CA GLU A 353 -35.75 -17.04 30.25
C GLU A 353 -35.41 -17.99 29.09
N VAL A 354 -35.21 -17.43 27.88
CA VAL A 354 -34.89 -18.21 26.67
C VAL A 354 -33.57 -18.96 26.84
N GLN A 355 -32.59 -18.38 27.54
CA GLN A 355 -31.28 -19.01 27.74
C GLN A 355 -31.40 -20.37 28.44
N GLY A 356 -32.11 -20.43 29.57
CA GLY A 356 -32.27 -21.65 30.35
C GLY A 356 -33.08 -22.72 29.62
N ILE A 357 -34.13 -22.30 28.89
CA ILE A 357 -34.98 -23.20 28.11
C ILE A 357 -34.19 -23.85 26.96
N VAL A 358 -33.46 -23.05 26.17
CA VAL A 358 -32.63 -23.55 25.07
C VAL A 358 -31.55 -24.48 25.60
N GLU A 359 -30.87 -24.11 26.69
CA GLU A 359 -29.83 -24.93 27.31
C GLU A 359 -30.36 -26.32 27.71
N GLN A 360 -31.55 -26.38 28.31
CA GLN A 360 -32.17 -27.64 28.70
C GLN A 360 -32.59 -28.49 27.50
N ILE A 361 -33.27 -27.90 26.51
CA ILE A 361 -33.73 -28.62 25.32
C ILE A 361 -32.55 -29.21 24.55
N VAL A 362 -31.47 -28.43 24.39
CA VAL A 362 -30.25 -28.89 23.74
C VAL A 362 -29.61 -30.03 24.55
N ASN A 363 -29.57 -29.93 25.88
CA ASN A 363 -28.97 -30.97 26.72
C ASN A 363 -29.70 -32.31 26.62
N GLU A 364 -31.02 -32.29 26.75
CA GLU A 364 -31.85 -33.49 26.65
C GLU A 364 -31.84 -34.06 25.22
N GLY A 365 -32.02 -33.20 24.21
CA GLY A 365 -32.12 -33.61 22.80
C GLY A 365 -30.80 -34.13 22.24
N LEU A 366 -29.70 -33.40 22.45
CA LEU A 366 -28.37 -33.83 21.99
C LEU A 366 -27.88 -35.04 22.78
N GLY A 367 -28.13 -35.08 24.09
CA GLY A 367 -27.77 -36.22 24.94
C GLY A 367 -28.40 -37.53 24.46
N GLY A 368 -29.72 -37.51 24.21
CA GLY A 368 -30.44 -38.66 23.65
C GLY A 368 -29.88 -39.09 22.29
N LEU A 369 -29.66 -38.14 21.36
CA LEU A 369 -29.13 -38.44 20.03
C LEU A 369 -27.73 -39.06 20.03
N LEU A 370 -26.86 -38.63 20.94
CA LEU A 370 -25.51 -39.20 21.10
C LEU A 370 -25.58 -40.64 21.63
N GLU A 371 -26.50 -40.95 22.54
CA GLU A 371 -26.70 -42.32 23.03
C GLU A 371 -27.35 -43.23 21.98
N GLU A 372 -28.30 -42.72 21.21
CA GLU A 372 -28.96 -43.46 20.11
C GLU A 372 -28.03 -43.73 18.93
N ASN A 373 -27.03 -42.87 18.68
CA ASN A 373 -26.14 -42.96 17.53
C ASN A 373 -24.65 -43.02 17.94
N PRO A 374 -24.16 -44.12 18.55
CA PRO A 374 -22.80 -44.21 19.08
C PRO A 374 -21.68 -44.00 18.04
N SER A 375 -21.93 -44.36 16.77
CA SER A 375 -20.96 -44.18 15.69
C SER A 375 -20.74 -42.70 15.34
N VAL A 376 -21.82 -41.91 15.31
CA VAL A 376 -21.79 -40.46 15.12
C VAL A 376 -21.15 -39.80 16.33
N ALA A 377 -21.57 -40.19 17.54
CA ALA A 377 -21.01 -39.68 18.79
C ALA A 377 -19.50 -39.88 18.84
N ARG A 378 -18.98 -41.08 18.54
CA ARG A 378 -17.54 -41.36 18.54
C ARG A 378 -16.76 -40.44 17.60
N LYS A 379 -17.23 -40.24 16.37
CA LYS A 379 -16.58 -39.35 15.39
C LYS A 379 -16.55 -37.89 15.86
N ILE A 380 -17.65 -37.41 16.45
CA ILE A 380 -17.71 -36.07 17.04
C ILE A 380 -16.70 -35.96 18.20
N MET A 381 -16.64 -36.96 19.09
CA MET A 381 -15.68 -36.96 20.20
C MET A 381 -14.22 -36.97 19.72
N ASP A 382 -13.88 -37.75 18.70
CA ASP A 382 -12.53 -37.81 18.14
C ASP A 382 -12.09 -36.44 17.57
N LYS A 383 -13.00 -35.73 16.90
CA LYS A 383 -12.78 -34.36 16.40
C LYS A 383 -12.53 -33.39 17.56
N ILE A 384 -13.36 -33.41 18.59
CA ILE A 384 -13.24 -32.54 19.77
C ILE A 384 -11.94 -32.82 20.55
N LEU A 385 -11.57 -34.10 20.71
CA LEU A 385 -10.30 -34.48 21.34
C LEU A 385 -9.09 -34.00 20.54
N THR A 386 -9.17 -34.05 19.21
CA THR A 386 -8.12 -33.54 18.33
C THR A 386 -7.99 -32.02 18.46
N ALA A 387 -9.10 -31.29 18.54
CA ALA A 387 -9.14 -29.85 18.79
C ALA A 387 -8.51 -29.50 20.14
N ALA A 388 -8.91 -30.18 21.22
CA ALA A 388 -8.39 -29.97 22.56
C ALA A 388 -6.86 -30.22 22.65
N ARG A 389 -6.36 -31.28 22.00
CA ARG A 389 -4.92 -31.57 21.90
C ARG A 389 -4.17 -30.47 21.15
N ALA A 390 -4.73 -29.99 20.04
CA ALA A 390 -4.14 -28.89 19.26
C ALA A 390 -4.10 -27.59 20.08
N ARG A 391 -5.17 -27.25 20.80
CA ARG A 391 -5.21 -26.10 21.71
C ARG A 391 -4.17 -26.22 22.82
N GLU A 392 -4.03 -27.38 23.47
CA GLU A 392 -2.99 -27.59 24.47
C GLU A 392 -1.57 -27.46 23.89
N ALA A 393 -1.34 -27.99 22.69
CA ALA A 393 -0.06 -27.82 21.99
C ALA A 393 0.22 -26.34 21.66
N ALA A 394 -0.79 -25.61 21.19
CA ALA A 394 -0.71 -24.17 20.92
C ALA A 394 -0.46 -23.36 22.20
N ARG A 395 -1.14 -23.69 23.30
CA ARG A 395 -0.92 -23.09 24.64
C ARG A 395 0.50 -23.33 25.11
N LYS A 396 1.00 -24.57 25.03
CA LYS A 396 2.38 -24.92 25.39
C LYS A 396 3.40 -24.16 24.53
N ALA A 397 3.17 -24.06 23.21
CA ALA A 397 4.03 -23.29 22.30
C ALA A 397 4.01 -21.79 22.64
N ARG A 398 2.84 -21.24 22.99
CA ARG A 398 2.65 -19.86 23.45
C ARG A 398 3.31 -19.58 24.80
N ASP A 399 3.20 -20.49 25.76
CA ASP A 399 3.83 -20.35 27.07
C ASP A 399 5.35 -20.50 26.99
N LEU A 400 5.86 -21.35 26.09
CA LEU A 400 7.30 -21.46 25.82
C LEU A 400 7.86 -20.16 25.23
N THR A 401 7.11 -19.51 24.35
CA THR A 401 7.48 -18.21 23.75
C THR A 401 7.34 -17.07 24.75
N ARG A 402 6.29 -17.07 25.59
CA ARG A 402 6.07 -16.07 26.65
C ARG A 402 7.09 -16.18 27.80
N ARG A 403 7.54 -17.39 28.16
CA ARG A 403 8.62 -17.61 29.15
C ARG A 403 9.99 -17.20 28.63
N LYS A 404 10.29 -17.39 27.33
CA LYS A 404 11.48 -16.79 26.70
C LYS A 404 11.38 -15.25 26.62
N GLY A 405 10.16 -14.72 26.49
CA GLY A 405 9.87 -13.28 26.44
C GLY A 405 9.64 -12.58 27.79
N ALA A 406 9.67 -13.26 28.94
CA ALA A 406 9.46 -12.61 30.24
C ALA A 406 10.62 -11.69 30.65
N LEU A 407 11.80 -11.89 30.07
CA LEU A 407 12.93 -10.94 30.11
C LEU A 407 12.84 -9.84 29.02
N ASP A 408 11.84 -9.92 28.13
CA ASP A 408 11.73 -9.20 26.85
C ASP A 408 10.35 -8.52 26.69
N SER A 409 9.68 -8.21 27.81
CA SER A 409 8.26 -7.84 27.96
C SER A 409 7.82 -6.51 27.31
N ALA A 410 8.54 -5.99 26.31
CA ALA A 410 8.18 -4.79 25.58
C ALA A 410 8.75 -4.69 24.16
N SER A 411 9.17 -5.78 23.51
CA SER A 411 9.67 -5.68 22.12
C SER A 411 8.53 -5.82 21.10
N LEU A 412 8.12 -4.67 20.54
CA LEU A 412 7.35 -4.61 19.31
C LEU A 412 8.06 -5.42 18.21
N PRO A 413 7.32 -6.01 17.24
CA PRO A 413 7.96 -6.71 16.13
C PRO A 413 9.03 -5.84 15.48
N GLY A 414 10.25 -6.34 15.32
CA GLY A 414 11.36 -5.52 14.77
C GLY A 414 11.10 -4.95 13.37
N LYS A 415 10.12 -5.50 12.64
CA LYS A 415 9.66 -4.98 11.35
C LYS A 415 8.67 -3.81 11.46
N LEU A 416 7.93 -3.70 12.57
CA LEU A 416 6.90 -2.69 12.79
C LEU A 416 7.56 -1.31 12.94
N ALA A 417 7.17 -0.39 12.07
CA ALA A 417 7.49 1.02 12.22
C ALA A 417 6.31 1.72 12.91
N ASP A 418 6.35 1.79 14.24
CA ASP A 418 5.25 2.31 15.06
C ASP A 418 5.07 3.85 14.91
N CYS A 419 3.92 4.36 15.36
CA CYS A 419 3.60 5.78 15.48
C CYS A 419 3.93 6.31 16.89
N SER A 420 4.04 7.64 17.04
CA SER A 420 4.31 8.25 18.36
C SER A 420 3.05 8.44 19.20
N GLU A 421 1.89 8.61 18.56
CA GLU A 421 0.59 8.70 19.20
C GLU A 421 0.22 7.36 19.86
N ARG A 422 -0.46 7.44 21.00
CA ARG A 422 -0.87 6.28 21.79
C ARG A 422 -2.37 6.12 21.89
N ASP A 423 -3.15 7.15 21.54
CA ASP A 423 -4.60 7.03 21.42
C ASP A 423 -4.96 6.13 20.22
N PRO A 424 -5.53 4.93 20.45
CA PRO A 424 -5.86 4.01 19.36
C PRO A 424 -6.84 4.59 18.33
N SER A 425 -7.67 5.57 18.72
CA SER A 425 -8.67 6.20 17.84
C SER A 425 -8.07 7.08 16.76
N LEU A 426 -6.90 7.67 17.04
CA LEU A 426 -6.15 8.49 16.11
C LEU A 426 -5.14 7.66 15.31
N CYS A 427 -4.72 6.53 15.87
CA CYS A 427 -3.69 5.68 15.29
C CYS A 427 -4.19 4.80 14.14
N GLU A 428 -3.36 4.72 13.10
CA GLU A 428 -3.58 3.92 11.90
C GLU A 428 -2.41 2.95 11.72
N ILE A 429 -2.64 1.76 11.17
CA ILE A 429 -1.58 0.82 10.80
C ILE A 429 -1.75 0.39 9.34
N TYR A 430 -0.69 0.49 8.57
CA TYR A 430 -0.63 0.07 7.18
C TYR A 430 0.04 -1.31 7.07
N LEU A 431 -0.68 -2.26 6.48
CA LEU A 431 -0.15 -3.57 6.11
C LEU A 431 0.30 -3.52 4.65
N VAL A 432 1.62 -3.57 4.42
CA VAL A 432 2.22 -3.30 3.11
C VAL A 432 2.92 -4.53 2.57
N GLU A 433 2.77 -4.81 1.28
CA GLU A 433 3.47 -5.87 0.57
C GLU A 433 4.96 -5.50 0.35
N GLY A 434 5.87 -6.42 0.69
CA GLY A 434 7.28 -6.30 0.35
C GLY A 434 8.17 -5.65 1.43
N ASP A 435 9.46 -5.91 1.31
CA ASP A 435 10.50 -5.48 2.27
C ASP A 435 11.13 -4.12 1.91
N SER A 436 10.61 -3.48 0.84
CA SER A 436 11.23 -2.41 0.03
C SER A 436 11.41 -1.06 0.74
N ALA A 437 11.34 -1.04 2.07
CA ALA A 437 11.26 0.19 2.83
C ALA A 437 12.04 0.18 4.14
N GLY A 438 13.05 -0.67 4.37
CA GLY A 438 13.79 -0.50 5.62
C GLY A 438 15.09 -1.23 5.81
N GLY A 439 16.19 -0.65 5.31
CA GLY A 439 17.53 -0.86 5.85
C GLY A 439 18.56 -0.98 4.75
N CYS A 440 19.55 -0.10 4.74
CA CYS A 440 20.32 0.20 3.54
C CYS A 440 21.83 -0.03 3.68
N PHE A 441 22.45 0.28 4.83
CA PHE A 441 23.91 0.28 4.95
C PHE A 441 24.45 -0.40 6.20
N SER A 442 25.69 -0.90 6.14
CA SER A 442 26.42 -1.32 7.34
C SER A 442 26.58 -0.16 8.33
N GLY A 443 26.58 -0.45 9.63
CA GLY A 443 26.79 0.57 10.66
C GLY A 443 28.15 1.28 10.59
N ASP A 444 29.14 0.67 9.93
CA ASP A 444 30.49 1.22 9.78
C ASP A 444 30.64 2.12 8.53
N THR A 445 29.63 2.15 7.65
CA THR A 445 29.61 3.02 6.47
C THR A 445 29.56 4.49 6.90
N LYS A 446 30.41 5.33 6.29
CA LYS A 446 30.58 6.75 6.67
C LYS A 446 29.86 7.70 5.73
N VAL A 447 29.24 8.73 6.30
CA VAL A 447 28.52 9.80 5.61
C VAL A 447 29.40 11.06 5.56
N ALA A 448 29.39 11.78 4.43
CA ALA A 448 30.14 13.03 4.28
C ALA A 448 29.34 14.21 4.88
N LEU A 449 29.85 14.81 5.95
CA LEU A 449 29.17 15.93 6.64
C LEU A 449 29.65 17.31 6.18
N ALA A 450 28.77 18.30 6.30
CA ALA A 450 29.02 19.70 5.95
C ALA A 450 30.03 20.40 6.89
N ASP A 451 30.23 19.88 8.10
CA ASP A 451 31.23 20.37 9.05
C ASP A 451 32.65 19.84 8.81
N GLY A 452 32.84 19.05 7.75
CA GLY A 452 34.10 18.44 7.35
C GLY A 452 34.42 17.11 8.07
N ARG A 453 33.57 16.62 8.98
CA ARG A 453 33.69 15.29 9.58
C ARG A 453 33.14 14.22 8.64
N ASN A 454 33.60 12.98 8.81
CA ASN A 454 33.01 11.80 8.18
C ASN A 454 32.64 10.80 9.28
N LEU A 455 31.36 10.77 9.67
CA LEU A 455 30.88 9.90 10.75
C LEU A 455 30.24 8.64 10.20
N SER A 456 30.41 7.53 10.90
CA SER A 456 29.69 6.29 10.64
C SER A 456 28.22 6.39 11.05
N PHE A 457 27.36 5.52 10.51
CA PHE A 457 25.96 5.45 10.94
C PHE A 457 25.82 5.22 12.45
N LYS A 458 26.68 4.40 13.06
CA LYS A 458 26.69 4.18 14.52
C LYS A 458 26.98 5.47 15.30
N GLU A 459 27.96 6.25 14.87
CA GLU A 459 28.32 7.53 15.50
C GLU A 459 27.21 8.58 15.31
N LEU A 460 26.56 8.61 14.14
CA LEU A 460 25.43 9.51 13.88
C LEU A 460 24.23 9.20 14.79
N VAL A 461 23.93 7.92 15.05
CA VAL A 461 22.88 7.50 16.01
C VAL A 461 23.20 7.99 17.42
N GLU A 462 24.47 7.94 17.83
CA GLU A 462 24.88 8.41 19.15
C GLU A 462 24.82 9.93 19.30
N GLU A 463 25.13 10.69 18.25
CA GLU A 463 25.02 12.15 18.24
C GLU A 463 23.55 12.61 18.21
N ASP A 464 22.69 11.93 17.44
CA ASP A 464 21.25 12.20 17.40
C ASP A 464 20.59 11.96 18.76
N ARG A 465 20.97 10.88 19.48
CA ARG A 465 20.52 10.63 20.87
C ARG A 465 20.91 11.73 21.85
N LYS A 466 21.96 12.49 21.56
CA LYS A 466 22.41 13.65 22.37
C LYS A 466 21.75 14.96 21.92
N GLY A 467 20.87 14.92 20.91
CA GLY A 467 20.19 16.08 20.34
C GLY A 467 21.08 16.95 19.45
N ILE A 468 22.18 16.40 18.91
CA ILE A 468 23.10 17.14 18.04
C ILE A 468 22.61 17.03 16.58
N LYS A 469 22.33 18.17 15.95
CA LYS A 469 21.96 18.25 14.53
C LYS A 469 23.19 18.10 13.63
N ASN A 470 23.09 17.23 12.63
CA ASN A 470 24.14 16.98 11.63
C ASN A 470 23.62 17.27 10.22
N TYR A 471 24.49 17.69 9.31
CA TYR A 471 24.12 18.09 7.94
C TYR A 471 25.03 17.39 6.92
N CYS A 472 24.48 16.96 5.78
CA CYS A 472 25.21 16.27 4.71
C CYS A 472 25.00 16.91 3.33
N TYR A 473 25.72 16.41 2.33
CA TYR A 473 25.59 16.81 0.93
C TYR A 473 24.51 16.02 0.23
N THR A 474 23.67 16.70 -0.55
CA THR A 474 22.58 16.12 -1.34
C THR A 474 22.51 16.73 -2.74
N LEU A 475 21.81 16.09 -3.66
CA LEU A 475 21.52 16.59 -5.00
C LEU A 475 20.05 16.97 -5.14
N ASN A 476 19.78 18.16 -5.67
CA ASN A 476 18.40 18.59 -5.97
C ASN A 476 17.90 18.03 -7.31
N ALA A 477 16.61 18.22 -7.62
CA ALA A 477 15.98 17.72 -8.86
C ALA A 477 16.63 18.25 -10.16
N ASN A 478 17.32 19.39 -10.09
CA ASN A 478 18.03 19.97 -11.24
C ASN A 478 19.46 19.42 -11.40
N GLY A 479 19.96 18.63 -10.44
CA GLY A 479 21.31 18.07 -10.41
C GLY A 479 22.37 18.98 -9.78
N SER A 480 21.98 20.02 -9.04
CA SER A 480 22.89 20.86 -8.28
C SER A 480 23.10 20.34 -6.87
N VAL A 481 24.31 20.55 -6.32
CA VAL A 481 24.67 20.06 -4.97
C VAL A 481 24.20 21.06 -3.91
N GLU A 482 23.52 20.55 -2.89
CA GLU A 482 22.95 21.31 -1.77
C GLU A 482 23.31 20.65 -0.42
N ILE A 483 23.01 21.36 0.68
CA ILE A 483 23.18 20.84 2.04
C ILE A 483 21.80 20.45 2.57
N GLY A 484 21.68 19.26 3.17
CA GLY A 484 20.46 18.79 3.84
C GLY A 484 20.71 18.43 5.30
N GLU A 485 19.71 18.60 6.15
CA GLU A 485 19.74 18.15 7.55
C GLU A 485 19.54 16.63 7.63
N ILE A 486 20.40 15.95 8.38
CA ILE A 486 20.27 14.52 8.69
C ILE A 486 19.27 14.37 9.83
N CYS A 487 18.24 13.57 9.60
CA CYS A 487 17.20 13.24 10.57
C CYS A 487 17.19 11.74 10.88
N ALA A 488 16.93 11.41 12.15
CA ALA A 488 16.63 10.06 12.65
C ALA A 488 17.57 8.92 12.18
N PRO A 489 18.91 9.07 12.26
CA PRO A 489 19.83 7.95 12.04
C PRO A 489 19.53 6.81 13.02
N ARG A 490 19.34 5.59 12.52
CA ARG A 490 18.91 4.44 13.34
C ARG A 490 19.36 3.09 12.80
N LEU A 491 19.45 2.12 13.70
CA LEU A 491 19.50 0.70 13.35
C LEU A 491 18.15 0.26 12.78
N THR A 492 18.13 -0.32 11.58
CA THR A 492 16.89 -0.64 10.84
C THR A 492 16.59 -2.13 10.77
N LYS A 493 17.59 -2.99 10.52
CA LYS A 493 17.46 -4.46 10.55
C LYS A 493 18.65 -5.08 11.28
N ARG A 494 18.41 -6.10 12.10
CA ARG A 494 19.47 -6.93 12.70
C ARG A 494 19.72 -8.16 11.86
N LYS A 495 20.98 -8.54 11.66
CA LYS A 495 21.39 -9.70 10.84
C LYS A 495 20.68 -9.71 9.48
N ALA A 496 21.00 -8.78 8.61
CA ALA A 496 20.52 -8.72 7.22
C ALA A 496 21.56 -9.32 6.26
N LYS A 497 21.08 -9.92 5.15
CA LYS A 497 21.93 -10.35 4.04
C LYS A 497 22.50 -9.11 3.36
N ILE A 498 23.78 -9.15 3.04
CA ILE A 498 24.51 -8.01 2.49
C ILE A 498 25.27 -8.35 1.22
N ILE A 499 25.52 -7.31 0.44
CA ILE A 499 26.48 -7.33 -0.66
C ILE A 499 27.55 -6.26 -0.42
N LYS A 500 28.71 -6.50 -0.98
CA LYS A 500 29.84 -5.57 -0.99
C LYS A 500 30.02 -5.04 -2.40
N VAL A 501 29.76 -3.74 -2.59
CA VAL A 501 30.04 -3.02 -3.83
C VAL A 501 31.45 -2.45 -3.73
N ILE A 502 32.34 -2.87 -4.63
CA ILE A 502 33.74 -2.44 -4.67
C ILE A 502 33.90 -1.43 -5.80
N LEU A 503 34.37 -0.23 -5.48
CA LEU A 503 34.66 0.81 -6.45
C LEU A 503 36.06 0.64 -7.07
N ASP A 504 36.32 1.30 -8.20
CA ASP A 504 37.62 1.31 -8.89
C ASP A 504 38.78 1.89 -8.05
N ASN A 505 38.46 2.71 -7.03
CA ASN A 505 39.41 3.20 -6.01
C ASN A 505 39.65 2.23 -4.84
N ASN A 506 39.07 1.02 -4.88
CA ASN A 506 39.06 -0.01 -3.84
C ASN A 506 38.30 0.36 -2.54
N GLU A 507 37.50 1.43 -2.51
CA GLU A 507 36.55 1.65 -1.43
C GLU A 507 35.42 0.60 -1.48
N GLU A 508 35.01 0.15 -0.31
CA GLU A 508 34.02 -0.92 -0.15
C GLU A 508 32.73 -0.36 0.48
N ILE A 509 31.61 -0.50 -0.22
CA ILE A 509 30.30 -0.10 0.29
C ILE A 509 29.49 -1.37 0.59
N ILE A 510 29.23 -1.60 1.88
CA ILE A 510 28.45 -2.75 2.34
C ILE A 510 27.01 -2.31 2.57
N CYS A 511 26.09 -2.92 1.82
CA CYS A 511 24.68 -2.57 1.79
C CYS A 511 23.79 -3.81 1.57
N THR A 512 22.49 -3.65 1.69
CA THR A 512 21.55 -4.72 1.34
C THR A 512 21.44 -4.88 -0.18
N PRO A 513 21.15 -6.09 -0.70
CA PRO A 513 21.08 -6.35 -2.15
C PRO A 513 20.13 -5.41 -2.93
N ASP A 514 19.05 -4.99 -2.30
CA ASP A 514 17.96 -4.16 -2.83
C ASP A 514 18.24 -2.65 -2.75
N HIS A 515 19.37 -2.22 -2.19
CA HIS A 515 19.65 -0.78 -2.03
C HIS A 515 19.88 -0.08 -3.38
N GLN A 516 19.26 1.08 -3.58
CA GLN A 516 19.38 1.84 -4.83
C GLN A 516 20.56 2.81 -4.84
N PHE A 517 21.46 2.65 -5.81
CA PHE A 517 22.54 3.57 -6.10
C PHE A 517 22.17 4.53 -7.24
N MET A 518 22.57 5.79 -7.12
CA MET A 518 22.38 6.79 -8.17
C MET A 518 23.49 6.66 -9.22
N LEU A 519 23.10 6.43 -10.48
CA LEU A 519 24.00 6.39 -11.62
C LEU A 519 24.36 7.81 -12.09
N ALA A 520 25.43 7.94 -12.88
CA ALA A 520 25.89 9.22 -13.42
C ALA A 520 24.85 9.94 -14.31
N ASP A 521 23.91 9.19 -14.90
CA ASP A 521 22.78 9.74 -15.68
C ASP A 521 21.60 10.19 -14.81
N ARG A 522 21.69 10.01 -13.48
CA ARG A 522 20.68 10.30 -12.44
C ARG A 522 19.54 9.28 -12.33
N THR A 523 19.65 8.14 -13.00
CA THR A 523 18.75 7.00 -12.76
C THR A 523 19.21 6.20 -11.55
N PHE A 524 18.33 5.35 -11.00
CA PHE A 524 18.64 4.50 -9.85
C PHE A 524 18.69 3.04 -10.26
N LYS A 525 19.63 2.29 -9.67
CA LYS A 525 19.79 0.85 -9.91
C LYS A 525 20.09 0.14 -8.59
N GLU A 526 19.47 -1.02 -8.39
CA GLU A 526 19.70 -1.84 -7.20
C GLU A 526 21.12 -2.37 -7.12
N ALA A 527 21.65 -2.45 -5.91
CA ALA A 527 23.01 -2.86 -5.62
C ALA A 527 23.34 -4.25 -6.20
N GLN A 528 22.40 -5.20 -6.17
CA GLN A 528 22.57 -6.54 -6.74
C GLN A 528 22.58 -6.57 -8.28
N SER A 529 21.98 -5.57 -8.91
CA SER A 529 21.90 -5.45 -10.37
C SER A 529 23.02 -4.58 -10.96
N LEU A 530 23.87 -4.01 -10.11
CA LEU A 530 25.03 -3.25 -10.52
C LEU A 530 26.06 -4.15 -11.22
N THR A 531 26.62 -3.65 -12.30
CA THR A 531 27.61 -4.33 -13.13
C THR A 531 28.87 -3.48 -13.27
N GLY A 532 29.97 -4.09 -13.68
CA GLY A 532 31.22 -3.37 -13.93
C GLY A 532 31.15 -2.32 -15.04
N ASN A 533 30.02 -2.18 -15.75
CA ASN A 533 29.81 -1.12 -16.75
C ASN A 533 29.04 0.09 -16.20
N ASP A 534 28.47 -0.01 -15.00
CA ASP A 534 27.73 1.08 -14.38
C ASP A 534 28.68 2.07 -13.70
N SER A 535 28.38 3.37 -13.81
CA SER A 535 29.12 4.45 -13.16
C SER A 535 28.20 5.23 -12.22
N LEU A 536 28.65 5.43 -10.99
CA LEU A 536 27.87 6.08 -9.93
C LEU A 536 28.05 7.60 -9.93
N MET A 537 27.05 8.32 -9.42
CA MET A 537 27.09 9.79 -9.33
C MET A 537 28.13 10.26 -8.28
N PRO A 538 29.14 11.06 -8.66
CA PRO A 538 30.25 11.44 -7.79
C PRO A 538 30.02 12.69 -6.93
N LEU A 539 30.65 12.74 -5.74
CA LEU A 539 30.85 13.95 -4.94
C LEU A 539 32.32 14.38 -4.98
N TYR A 540 32.63 15.50 -5.65
CA TYR A 540 33.99 16.08 -5.67
C TYR A 540 34.16 17.21 -4.65
N ARG A 541 35.23 17.15 -3.85
CA ARG A 541 35.60 18.15 -2.84
C ARG A 541 37.05 18.60 -2.99
N GLN A 542 37.34 19.88 -2.71
CA GLN A 542 38.71 20.40 -2.60
C GLN A 542 38.79 21.63 -1.68
N HIS A 543 40.00 22.09 -1.36
CA HIS A 543 40.22 23.32 -0.59
C HIS A 543 40.65 24.49 -1.48
N SER A 544 40.17 25.69 -1.16
CA SER A 544 40.47 26.92 -1.87
C SER A 544 41.93 27.32 -1.70
N ARG A 545 42.60 27.64 -2.82
CA ARG A 545 43.97 28.18 -2.87
C ARG A 545 43.95 29.59 -3.44
N LEU A 546 44.86 30.45 -2.99
CA LEU A 546 44.98 31.82 -3.49
C LEU A 546 45.32 31.81 -5.00
N GLY A 547 44.50 32.50 -5.79
CA GLY A 547 44.65 32.56 -7.24
C GLY A 547 43.95 33.77 -7.84
N LYS A 548 43.98 33.94 -9.17
CA LYS A 548 43.46 35.15 -9.85
C LYS A 548 41.97 35.46 -9.57
N ARG A 549 41.14 34.44 -9.26
CA ARG A 549 39.69 34.59 -8.97
C ARG A 549 39.29 34.25 -7.52
N ILE A 550 40.17 33.62 -6.75
CA ILE A 550 39.90 33.17 -5.37
C ILE A 550 40.76 34.01 -4.41
N THR A 551 40.11 34.87 -3.63
CA THR A 551 40.75 35.82 -2.70
C THR A 551 40.89 35.27 -1.28
N ILE A 552 40.37 34.07 -1.00
CA ILE A 552 40.35 33.45 0.33
C ILE A 552 40.93 32.03 0.30
N GLU A 553 41.84 31.72 1.22
CA GLU A 553 42.51 30.43 1.33
C GLU A 553 41.90 29.56 2.45
N GLY A 554 41.85 28.25 2.20
CA GLY A 554 41.51 27.24 3.21
C GLY A 554 40.02 27.03 3.44
N TYR A 555 39.14 27.50 2.56
CA TYR A 555 37.72 27.16 2.57
C TYR A 555 37.45 25.91 1.73
N GLU A 556 36.45 25.13 2.10
CA GLU A 556 36.02 23.97 1.32
C GLU A 556 35.20 24.39 0.10
N LEU A 557 35.44 23.70 -1.02
CA LEU A 557 34.77 23.84 -2.31
C LEU A 557 34.20 22.47 -2.71
N VAL A 558 32.98 22.47 -3.24
CA VAL A 558 32.29 21.31 -3.81
C VAL A 558 32.02 21.58 -5.29
N PHE A 559 32.20 20.57 -6.15
CA PHE A 559 31.89 20.70 -7.57
C PHE A 559 30.39 20.48 -7.79
N ASP A 560 29.73 21.43 -8.45
CA ASP A 560 28.34 21.31 -8.86
C ASP A 560 28.28 20.76 -10.30
N PRO A 561 27.69 19.57 -10.52
CA PRO A 561 27.67 18.94 -11.84
C PRO A 561 26.70 19.61 -12.81
N ALA A 562 25.63 20.26 -12.34
CA ALA A 562 24.70 20.99 -13.20
C ALA A 562 25.31 22.33 -13.67
N GLU A 563 25.96 23.08 -12.77
CA GLU A 563 26.58 24.36 -13.10
C GLU A 563 28.03 24.22 -13.67
N LYS A 564 28.60 23.02 -13.63
CA LYS A 564 29.98 22.68 -14.05
C LYS A 564 31.05 23.60 -13.44
N ARG A 565 30.89 23.96 -12.17
CA ARG A 565 31.83 24.85 -11.47
C ARG A 565 31.96 24.49 -9.98
N TRP A 566 33.04 24.97 -9.38
CA TRP A 566 33.28 24.84 -7.95
C TRP A 566 32.54 25.92 -7.16
N ILE A 567 31.80 25.51 -6.13
CA ILE A 567 31.03 26.37 -5.22
C ILE A 567 31.60 26.22 -3.81
N PHE A 568 31.72 27.31 -3.06
CA PHE A 568 32.15 27.24 -1.65
C PHE A 568 31.05 26.62 -0.77
N THR A 569 31.41 25.66 0.09
CA THR A 569 30.44 24.95 0.94
C THR A 569 29.63 25.91 1.84
N HIS A 570 30.28 26.93 2.43
CA HIS A 570 29.57 27.93 3.25
C HIS A 570 28.53 28.77 2.47
N LEU A 571 28.60 28.81 1.13
CA LEU A 571 27.55 29.42 0.31
C LEU A 571 26.36 28.50 0.12
N LEU A 572 26.58 27.18 0.09
CA LEU A 572 25.49 26.20 0.10
C LEU A 572 24.76 26.24 1.44
N ALA A 573 25.49 26.35 2.56
CA ALA A 573 24.91 26.51 3.89
C ALA A 573 24.11 27.81 4.04
N ASP A 574 24.60 28.89 3.44
CA ASP A 574 23.88 30.16 3.40
C ASP A 574 22.61 30.10 2.52
N ARG A 575 22.64 29.38 1.39
CA ARG A 575 21.45 29.12 0.57
C ARG A 575 20.40 28.33 1.35
N TYR A 576 20.82 27.30 2.10
CA TYR A 576 19.94 26.51 2.97
C TYR A 576 19.23 27.40 4.00
N ASN A 577 19.97 28.27 4.70
CA ASN A 577 19.37 29.18 5.68
C ASN A 577 18.39 30.19 5.06
N LEU A 578 18.64 30.64 3.82
CA LEU A 578 17.73 31.53 3.09
C LEU A 578 16.44 30.81 2.67
N SER A 579 16.54 29.56 2.19
CA SER A 579 15.35 28.78 1.80
C SER A 579 14.49 28.41 3.00
N HIS A 580 15.11 28.19 4.17
CA HIS A 580 14.43 27.83 5.42
C HIS A 580 14.01 29.04 6.27
N GLY A 581 14.15 30.27 5.75
CA GLY A 581 13.71 31.49 6.42
C GLY A 581 14.44 31.82 7.73
N VAL A 582 15.63 31.26 7.95
CA VAL A 582 16.44 31.51 9.17
C VAL A 582 16.87 32.97 9.26
N TYR A 583 17.13 33.59 8.10
CA TYR A 583 17.38 35.02 7.94
C TYR A 583 17.05 35.44 6.50
N ASP A 584 16.85 36.75 6.26
CA ASP A 584 16.53 37.29 4.93
C ASP A 584 17.77 37.82 4.19
N ALA A 585 17.74 37.84 2.85
CA ALA A 585 18.84 38.35 2.03
C ALA A 585 19.18 39.84 2.31
N SER A 586 18.20 40.62 2.78
CA SER A 586 18.36 42.02 3.17
C SER A 586 19.21 42.24 4.42
N TRP A 587 19.47 41.20 5.22
CA TRP A 587 20.21 41.30 6.49
C TRP A 587 21.72 41.56 6.32
N GLY A 588 22.25 41.36 5.11
CA GLY A 588 23.62 41.72 4.80
C GLY A 588 24.26 40.88 3.71
N THR A 589 25.38 41.37 3.18
CA THR A 589 26.12 40.75 2.08
C THR A 589 27.26 39.84 2.56
N HIS A 590 27.70 39.94 3.81
CA HIS A 590 28.84 39.18 4.33
C HIS A 590 28.35 37.94 5.08
N ARG A 591 28.87 36.76 4.73
CA ARG A 591 28.62 35.49 5.42
C ARG A 591 29.74 35.26 6.42
N HIS A 592 29.39 34.93 7.65
CA HIS A 592 30.35 34.76 8.74
C HIS A 592 30.03 33.52 9.57
N HIS A 593 31.06 32.76 9.92
CA HIS A 593 30.95 31.59 10.81
C HIS A 593 30.83 32.05 12.27
N LYS A 594 29.77 31.64 12.98
CA LYS A 594 29.53 32.06 14.39
C LYS A 594 30.67 31.61 15.31
N ASP A 595 31.25 30.44 15.05
CA ASP A 595 32.34 29.83 15.80
C ASP A 595 33.76 30.15 15.26
N PHE A 596 33.86 30.93 14.18
CA PHE A 596 35.12 31.29 13.49
C PHE A 596 35.88 30.10 12.86
N ASN A 597 35.26 28.92 12.76
CA ASN A 597 35.82 27.74 12.10
C ASN A 597 35.35 27.66 10.63
N LYS A 598 36.28 27.89 9.70
CA LYS A 598 36.03 27.95 8.25
C LYS A 598 35.58 26.63 7.61
N LEU A 599 35.79 25.51 8.30
CA LEU A 599 35.41 24.17 7.83
C LEU A 599 34.08 23.70 8.41
N ASN A 600 33.60 24.33 9.49
CA ASN A 600 32.30 24.04 10.06
C ASN A 600 31.20 24.76 9.26
N ASN A 601 30.80 24.18 8.13
CA ASN A 601 29.78 24.77 7.27
C ASN A 601 28.37 24.29 7.61
N ASN A 602 28.13 23.84 8.85
CA ASN A 602 26.76 23.58 9.30
C ASN A 602 25.93 24.88 9.20
N PRO A 603 24.70 24.83 8.67
CA PRO A 603 23.85 26.01 8.54
C PRO A 603 23.67 26.81 9.83
N ASP A 604 23.56 26.13 10.98
CA ASP A 604 23.48 26.75 12.31
C ASP A 604 24.67 27.66 12.64
N ASN A 605 25.82 27.38 12.04
CA ASN A 605 27.06 28.11 12.24
C ASN A 605 27.27 29.26 11.24
N ILE A 606 26.36 29.49 10.29
CA ILE A 606 26.47 30.61 9.36
C ILE A 606 25.52 31.74 9.77
N MET A 607 25.99 32.99 9.67
CA MET A 607 25.17 34.20 9.82
C MET A 607 25.47 35.22 8.73
N ARG A 608 24.47 36.06 8.39
CA ARG A 608 24.63 37.22 7.51
C ARG A 608 24.75 38.51 8.32
N LEU A 609 25.70 39.34 7.94
CA LEU A 609 25.96 40.64 8.56
C LEU A 609 26.14 41.72 7.49
N SER A 610 25.75 42.95 7.81
CA SER A 610 26.18 44.11 7.02
C SER A 610 27.70 44.24 7.07
N LYS A 611 28.29 44.98 6.11
CA LYS A 611 29.74 45.22 6.10
C LYS A 611 30.20 45.90 7.40
N GLU A 612 29.43 46.86 7.88
CA GLU A 612 29.69 47.63 9.10
C GLU A 612 29.53 46.75 10.34
N GLN A 613 28.46 45.94 10.41
CA GLN A 613 28.21 45.01 11.51
C GLN A 613 29.28 43.93 11.59
N HIS A 614 29.70 43.37 10.45
CA HIS A 614 30.78 42.39 10.38
C HIS A 614 32.09 42.99 10.89
N LEU A 615 32.46 44.19 10.44
CA LEU A 615 33.66 44.89 10.92
C LEU A 615 33.55 45.30 12.40
N SER A 616 32.36 45.67 12.86
CA SER A 616 32.10 45.98 14.27
C SER A 616 32.21 44.74 15.14
N LEU A 617 31.66 43.60 14.72
CA LEU A 617 31.76 42.32 15.43
C LEU A 617 33.23 41.92 15.64
N HIS A 618 34.07 42.06 14.61
CA HIS A 618 35.52 41.81 14.72
C HIS A 618 36.22 42.81 15.66
N ARG A 619 35.77 44.07 15.73
CA ARG A 619 36.32 45.07 16.67
C ARG A 619 35.83 44.87 18.11
N GLU A 620 34.57 44.55 18.30
CA GLU A 620 33.88 44.42 19.59
C GLU A 620 34.26 43.11 20.29
N GLN A 621 34.41 42.01 19.55
CA GLN A 621 34.98 40.79 20.10
C GLN A 621 36.40 41.01 20.63
N ALA A 622 37.23 41.79 19.95
CA ALA A 622 38.57 42.11 20.45
C ALA A 622 38.52 42.87 21.79
N GLN A 623 37.48 43.67 22.04
CA GLN A 623 37.26 44.35 23.32
C GLN A 623 36.68 43.44 24.40
N ARG A 624 35.71 42.58 24.06
CA ARG A 624 35.03 41.65 24.99
C ARG A 624 35.85 40.41 25.36
N THR A 625 36.84 40.04 24.55
CA THR A 625 37.72 38.88 24.81
C THR A 625 39.10 39.29 25.28
N LEU A 626 39.83 40.12 24.52
CA LEU A 626 41.25 40.39 24.77
C LEU A 626 41.54 41.64 25.62
N ARG A 627 40.55 42.53 25.83
CA ARG A 627 40.76 43.83 26.52
C ARG A 627 39.84 44.08 27.73
N ARG A 628 39.31 43.03 28.37
CA ARG A 628 38.50 43.13 29.62
C ARG A 628 39.37 43.38 30.86
N PRO A 629 38.98 44.24 31.83
CA PRO A 629 39.82 44.58 32.98
C PRO A 629 40.18 43.37 33.88
N ASP A 630 39.19 42.52 34.14
CA ASP A 630 39.34 41.29 34.94
C ASP A 630 40.12 40.19 34.20
N VAL A 631 40.07 40.17 32.86
CA VAL A 631 40.90 39.28 32.03
C VAL A 631 42.34 39.78 32.01
N LEU A 632 42.57 41.10 31.98
CA LEU A 632 43.89 41.71 32.10
C LEU A 632 44.50 41.48 33.50
N GLU A 633 43.68 41.43 34.54
CA GLU A 633 44.10 41.16 35.92
C GLU A 633 44.32 39.65 36.19
N LYS A 634 43.44 38.78 35.68
CA LYS A 634 43.67 37.32 35.60
C LYS A 634 44.94 36.99 34.81
N LEU A 635 45.23 37.72 33.73
CA LEU A 635 46.48 37.58 32.96
C LEU A 635 47.71 38.01 33.77
N ARG A 636 47.59 38.96 34.70
CA ARG A 636 48.69 39.34 35.61
C ARG A 636 48.92 38.30 36.71
N THR A 637 47.86 37.76 37.31
CA THR A 637 47.95 36.72 38.36
C THR A 637 48.34 35.34 37.81
N LEU A 638 47.80 34.93 36.65
CA LEU A 638 48.25 33.72 35.94
C LEU A 638 49.74 33.80 35.59
N ARG A 639 50.29 34.96 35.21
CA ARG A 639 51.73 35.11 34.90
C ARG A 639 52.67 34.75 36.05
N GLY A 640 52.18 34.70 37.29
CA GLY A 640 52.94 34.30 38.47
C GLY A 640 53.02 32.80 38.76
N THR A 641 52.09 31.98 38.26
CA THR A 641 51.95 30.56 38.65
C THR A 641 52.89 29.61 37.91
N THR A 642 53.25 28.48 38.56
CA THR A 642 54.07 27.40 37.97
C THR A 642 53.39 26.77 36.75
N GLU A 643 52.09 26.56 36.80
CA GLU A 643 51.30 26.04 35.66
C GLU A 643 51.26 26.98 34.45
N PHE A 644 51.23 28.30 34.64
CA PHE A 644 51.28 29.24 33.51
C PHE A 644 52.66 29.25 32.84
N ARG A 645 53.74 29.10 33.63
CA ARG A 645 55.10 28.94 33.08
C ARG A 645 55.20 27.66 32.24
N GLU A 646 54.59 26.55 32.67
CA GLU A 646 54.55 25.32 31.87
C GLU A 646 53.70 25.44 30.60
N LYS A 647 52.53 26.09 30.67
CA LYS A 647 51.68 26.35 29.49
C LYS A 647 52.34 27.32 28.49
N ILE A 648 53.05 28.35 28.96
CA ILE A 648 53.89 29.20 28.10
C ILE A 648 55.02 28.38 27.47
N ARG A 649 55.67 27.50 28.23
CA ARG A 649 56.74 26.62 27.72
C ARG A 649 56.24 25.69 26.61
N ALA A 650 55.03 25.13 26.74
CA ALA A 650 54.38 24.33 25.71
C ALA A 650 53.95 25.17 24.47
N LYS A 651 53.51 26.42 24.65
CA LYS A 651 53.15 27.32 23.54
C LYS A 651 54.39 27.92 22.84
N MET A 652 55.49 28.11 23.56
CA MET A 652 56.82 28.43 23.02
C MET A 652 57.34 27.34 22.08
N LEU A 653 56.91 26.08 22.26
CA LEU A 653 57.14 24.99 21.31
C LEU A 653 56.44 25.21 19.96
N LYS A 654 55.36 26.00 19.91
CA LYS A 654 54.75 26.49 18.66
C LYS A 654 55.44 27.76 18.13
N MET A 655 56.17 28.51 18.95
CA MET A 655 57.14 29.55 18.52
C MET A 655 58.52 28.99 18.12
N LYS A 656 58.62 27.67 17.86
CA LYS A 656 59.86 26.98 17.48
C LYS A 656 60.63 27.65 16.34
N LYS A 657 59.96 28.27 15.37
CA LYS A 657 60.64 29.03 14.31
C LYS A 657 61.25 30.36 14.80
N ALA A 658 60.58 31.13 15.65
CA ALA A 658 61.12 32.39 16.18
C ALA A 658 62.22 32.17 17.24
N LEU A 659 62.06 31.17 18.11
CA LEU A 659 63.08 30.76 19.09
C LEU A 659 64.27 30.04 18.44
N SER A 660 64.06 29.30 17.35
CA SER A 660 65.16 28.73 16.56
C SER A 660 66.04 29.81 15.94
N CYS A 661 65.52 31.01 15.63
CA CYS A 661 66.35 32.12 15.16
C CYS A 661 67.24 32.71 16.28
N ARG A 662 66.72 32.91 17.50
CA ARG A 662 67.51 33.38 18.66
C ARG A 662 68.48 32.33 19.21
N ALA A 663 68.09 31.05 19.24
CA ALA A 663 69.00 29.96 19.61
C ALA A 663 70.15 29.84 18.60
N LYS A 664 69.90 30.05 17.30
CA LYS A 664 70.96 30.10 16.27
C LYS A 664 71.92 31.29 16.43
N GLU A 665 71.57 32.34 17.16
CA GLU A 665 72.50 33.41 17.57
C GLU A 665 73.28 33.05 18.84
N GLN A 666 72.65 32.42 19.83
CA GLN A 666 73.29 32.02 21.08
C GLN A 666 74.29 30.86 20.92
N TRP A 667 74.01 29.93 20.01
CA TRP A 667 74.93 28.83 19.62
C TRP A 667 76.13 29.30 18.77
N LYS A 668 76.19 30.59 18.37
CA LYS A 668 77.40 31.20 17.78
C LYS A 668 78.46 31.55 18.83
N ASN A 669 78.13 31.57 20.13
CA ASN A 669 79.10 31.78 21.21
C ASN A 669 79.88 30.47 21.51
N PRO A 670 81.21 30.42 21.29
CA PRO A 670 82.02 29.20 21.47
C PRO A 670 82.06 28.68 22.92
N SER A 671 82.02 29.56 23.91
CA SER A 671 82.14 29.21 25.34
C SER A 671 80.90 28.50 25.87
N TYR A 672 79.73 28.99 25.48
CA TYR A 672 78.44 28.42 25.84
C TYR A 672 78.23 27.01 25.26
N LYS A 673 78.72 26.78 24.03
CA LYS A 673 78.62 25.49 23.34
C LYS A 673 79.37 24.38 24.07
N LYS A 674 80.58 24.67 24.55
CA LYS A 674 81.42 23.69 25.25
C LYS A 674 80.79 23.25 26.58
N PHE A 675 80.36 24.22 27.38
CA PHE A 675 79.72 23.99 28.68
C PHE A 675 78.51 23.05 28.63
N MET A 676 77.65 23.20 27.60
CA MET A 676 76.44 22.39 27.48
C MET A 676 76.71 20.93 27.06
N VAL A 677 77.76 20.69 26.28
CA VAL A 677 78.15 19.35 25.82
C VAL A 677 78.61 18.51 27.01
N ASP A 678 79.43 19.09 27.88
CA ASP A 678 80.01 18.38 29.03
C ASP A 678 78.95 17.96 30.05
N ARG A 679 77.99 18.85 30.34
CA ARG A 679 76.85 18.57 31.24
C ARG A 679 75.96 17.43 30.73
N PHE A 680 75.74 17.36 29.43
CA PHE A 680 74.89 16.33 28.83
C PHE A 680 75.58 14.97 28.83
N LEU A 681 76.87 14.92 28.48
CA LEU A 681 77.66 13.69 28.51
C LEU A 681 77.74 13.09 29.92
N ALA A 682 77.84 13.93 30.95
CA ALA A 682 77.83 13.49 32.35
C ALA A 682 76.48 12.84 32.74
N PHE A 683 75.35 13.40 32.32
CA PHE A 683 74.03 12.82 32.57
C PHE A 683 73.83 11.51 31.81
N TYR A 684 74.20 11.47 30.53
CA TYR A 684 73.97 10.32 29.66
C TYR A 684 74.77 9.09 30.11
N LYS A 685 76.04 9.28 30.50
CA LYS A 685 76.91 8.18 30.95
C LYS A 685 76.45 7.57 32.29
N ASN A 686 75.81 8.35 33.16
CA ASN A 686 75.46 7.94 34.52
C ASN A 686 74.05 7.33 34.67
N ASN A 687 73.33 7.07 33.57
CA ASN A 687 71.93 6.61 33.64
C ASN A 687 71.64 5.44 32.65
N PRO A 688 71.93 4.18 33.02
CA PRO A 688 71.79 3.01 32.15
C PRO A 688 70.33 2.72 31.74
N ASP A 689 69.38 2.93 32.65
CA ASP A 689 67.95 2.74 32.38
C ASP A 689 67.44 3.75 31.35
N TYR A 690 67.93 4.99 31.41
CA TYR A 690 67.65 6.00 30.40
C TYR A 690 68.24 5.62 29.03
N GLN A 691 69.46 5.08 28.98
CA GLN A 691 70.05 4.59 27.72
C GLN A 691 69.22 3.47 27.08
N LYS A 692 68.78 2.50 27.89
CA LYS A 692 68.00 1.35 27.40
C LYS A 692 66.63 1.75 26.89
N ARG A 693 65.84 2.51 27.68
CA ARG A 693 64.53 3.03 27.24
C ARG A 693 64.66 3.90 25.99
N ASN A 694 65.68 4.75 25.93
CA ASN A 694 65.86 5.64 24.79
C ASN A 694 66.17 4.86 23.50
N ASN A 695 66.95 3.78 23.59
CA ASN A 695 67.22 2.89 22.46
C ASN A 695 65.96 2.12 22.00
N ASP A 696 65.15 1.62 22.94
CA ASP A 696 63.92 0.88 22.61
C ASP A 696 62.88 1.79 21.92
N ILE A 697 62.72 3.03 22.42
CA ILE A 697 61.85 4.04 21.83
C ILE A 697 62.38 4.47 20.45
N LEU A 698 63.69 4.68 20.30
CA LEU A 698 64.30 5.02 19.02
C LEU A 698 64.09 3.93 17.98
N ASN A 699 64.23 2.66 18.36
CA ASN A 699 64.02 1.52 17.47
C ASN A 699 62.55 1.39 17.05
N LYS A 700 61.60 1.54 17.99
CA LYS A 700 60.17 1.51 17.68
C LYS A 700 59.79 2.65 16.74
N ASN A 701 60.20 3.87 17.05
CA ASN A 701 59.94 5.04 16.23
C ASN A 701 60.59 4.96 14.85
N GLN A 702 61.80 4.37 14.73
CA GLN A 702 62.40 4.13 13.41
C GLN A 702 61.61 3.12 12.60
N LYS A 703 61.15 2.02 13.21
CA LYS A 703 60.30 1.04 12.50
C LYS A 703 58.99 1.67 12.03
N ASP A 704 58.33 2.44 12.88
CA ASP A 704 57.09 3.14 12.54
C ASP A 704 57.35 4.20 11.45
N TYR A 705 58.42 5.01 11.58
CA TYR A 705 58.79 6.02 10.59
C TYR A 705 59.13 5.42 9.22
N TRP A 706 59.89 4.32 9.20
CA TRP A 706 60.27 3.65 7.96
C TRP A 706 59.21 2.71 7.41
N SER A 707 58.14 2.41 8.15
CA SER A 707 56.99 1.64 7.64
C SER A 707 56.21 2.41 6.57
N VAL A 708 56.23 3.74 6.65
CA VAL A 708 55.58 4.67 5.70
C VAL A 708 56.43 4.84 4.43
N GLU A 709 55.81 4.59 3.27
CA GLU A 709 56.44 4.63 1.93
C GLU A 709 57.06 6.00 1.59
N ASP A 710 56.34 7.08 1.87
CA ASP A 710 56.76 8.46 1.56
C ASP A 710 58.03 8.89 2.29
N HIS A 711 58.23 8.41 3.51
CA HIS A 711 59.46 8.70 4.27
C HIS A 711 60.67 8.01 3.65
N ARG A 712 60.50 6.79 3.14
CA ARG A 712 61.55 6.06 2.39
C ARG A 712 61.87 6.78 1.07
N SER A 713 60.86 7.27 0.37
CA SER A 713 61.00 8.01 -0.89
C SER A 713 61.71 9.37 -0.70
N THR A 714 61.26 10.17 0.27
CA THR A 714 61.83 11.49 0.57
C THR A 714 63.29 11.39 1.04
N GLN A 715 63.64 10.34 1.79
CA GLN A 715 65.02 10.07 2.18
C GLN A 715 65.87 9.68 0.97
N SER A 716 65.35 8.85 0.06
CA SER A 716 66.04 8.46 -1.18
C SER A 716 66.40 9.67 -2.04
N GLU A 717 65.49 10.64 -2.19
CA GLU A 717 65.76 11.89 -2.91
C GLU A 717 66.79 12.78 -2.21
N ARG A 718 66.72 12.89 -0.88
CA ARG A 718 67.71 13.63 -0.07
C ARG A 718 69.12 13.08 -0.23
N VAL A 719 69.25 11.75 -0.16
CA VAL A 719 70.52 11.05 -0.35
C VAL A 719 71.04 11.28 -1.77
N THR A 720 70.16 11.22 -2.77
CA THR A 720 70.51 11.47 -4.18
C THR A 720 71.05 12.90 -4.37
N ASN A 721 70.38 13.91 -3.81
CA ASN A 721 70.81 15.31 -3.89
C ASN A 721 72.09 15.60 -3.09
N TYR A 722 72.32 14.89 -1.98
CA TYR A 722 73.57 15.00 -1.21
C TYR A 722 74.80 14.58 -2.04
N PHE A 723 74.71 13.46 -2.76
CA PHE A 723 75.82 12.96 -3.60
C PHE A 723 76.02 13.73 -4.92
N VAL A 724 75.04 14.53 -5.36
CA VAL A 724 75.19 15.47 -6.48
C VAL A 724 75.86 16.77 -6.02
N SER A 725 75.53 17.26 -4.83
CA SER A 725 76.07 18.51 -4.26
C SER A 725 77.43 18.36 -3.57
N HIS A 726 77.83 17.13 -3.22
CA HIS A 726 79.14 16.83 -2.61
C HIS A 726 79.86 15.74 -3.42
N PRO A 727 80.36 16.07 -4.62
CA PRO A 727 81.06 15.13 -5.47
C PRO A 727 82.37 14.64 -4.85
N GLU A 728 83.02 15.42 -3.98
CA GLU A 728 84.18 14.97 -3.19
C GLU A 728 83.79 13.91 -2.16
N LYS A 729 82.65 14.02 -1.47
CA LYS A 729 82.14 12.92 -0.63
C LYS A 729 81.77 11.72 -1.47
N ARG A 730 81.28 11.93 -2.69
CA ARG A 730 81.04 10.86 -3.65
C ARG A 730 82.35 10.20 -4.09
N GLN A 731 83.44 10.96 -4.24
CA GLN A 731 84.78 10.44 -4.52
C GLN A 731 85.40 9.73 -3.32
N GLU A 732 85.24 10.26 -2.11
CA GLU A 732 85.75 9.70 -0.86
C GLU A 732 85.01 8.41 -0.51
N LEU A 733 83.68 8.39 -0.66
CA LEU A 733 82.87 7.18 -0.54
C LEU A 733 83.07 6.24 -1.73
N SER A 734 83.41 6.74 -2.92
CA SER A 734 83.84 5.90 -4.05
C SER A 734 85.22 5.29 -3.80
N ALA A 735 86.14 5.98 -3.12
CA ALA A 735 87.46 5.49 -2.75
C ALA A 735 87.37 4.47 -1.62
N LEU A 736 86.55 4.76 -0.59
CA LEU A 736 86.20 3.82 0.46
C LEU A 736 85.47 2.60 -0.10
N ALA A 737 84.53 2.80 -1.04
CA ALA A 737 83.91 1.71 -1.77
C ALA A 737 84.96 0.93 -2.57
N ARG A 738 85.85 1.57 -3.32
CA ARG A 738 86.95 0.87 -4.04
C ARG A 738 87.86 0.10 -3.09
N TYR A 739 88.10 0.58 -1.87
CA TYR A 739 88.86 -0.13 -0.84
C TYR A 739 88.07 -1.35 -0.32
N GLN A 740 86.80 -1.17 0.01
CA GLN A 740 85.87 -2.24 0.43
C GLN A 740 85.54 -3.25 -0.68
N TRP A 741 85.57 -2.84 -1.95
CA TRP A 741 85.38 -3.69 -3.13
C TRP A 741 86.71 -4.34 -3.58
N LYS A 742 87.84 -3.98 -2.97
CA LYS A 742 89.10 -4.73 -3.07
C LYS A 742 89.25 -5.76 -1.93
N ASP A 743 88.50 -5.58 -0.85
CA ASP A 743 88.37 -6.55 0.23
C ASP A 743 87.63 -7.80 -0.29
N LYS A 744 88.40 -8.87 -0.48
CA LYS A 744 87.90 -10.14 -1.03
C LYS A 744 86.88 -10.82 -0.11
N ASP A 745 86.98 -10.61 1.20
CA ASP A 745 86.10 -11.25 2.17
C ASP A 745 84.74 -10.56 2.22
N LEU A 746 84.75 -9.23 2.16
CA LEU A 746 83.52 -8.44 2.10
C LEU A 746 82.73 -8.67 0.81
N LEU A 747 83.42 -8.86 -0.31
CA LEU A 747 82.83 -9.20 -1.60
C LEU A 747 82.13 -10.55 -1.61
N LYS A 748 82.79 -11.58 -1.04
CA LYS A 748 82.23 -12.93 -0.93
C LYS A 748 80.97 -12.93 -0.07
N TRP A 749 80.97 -12.17 1.03
CA TRP A 749 79.80 -12.01 1.89
C TRP A 749 78.61 -11.33 1.19
N ARG A 750 78.85 -10.24 0.43
CA ARG A 750 77.78 -9.52 -0.30
C ARG A 750 77.16 -10.35 -1.41
N SER A 751 77.97 -11.12 -2.15
CA SER A 751 77.50 -12.02 -3.21
C SER A 751 76.52 -13.07 -2.67
N VAL A 752 76.89 -13.72 -1.57
CA VAL A 752 76.06 -14.75 -0.92
C VAL A 752 74.74 -14.17 -0.42
N ARG A 753 74.77 -12.99 0.23
CA ARG A 753 73.54 -12.36 0.74
C ARG A 753 72.60 -11.84 -0.35
N THR A 754 73.14 -11.36 -1.48
CA THR A 754 72.32 -10.82 -2.57
C THR A 754 71.68 -11.94 -3.40
N SER A 755 72.40 -13.03 -3.66
CA SER A 755 71.86 -14.24 -4.33
C SER A 755 70.66 -14.81 -3.58
N GLN A 756 70.71 -14.82 -2.24
CA GLN A 756 69.62 -15.32 -1.39
C GLN A 756 68.33 -14.47 -1.43
N GLN A 757 68.37 -13.23 -1.95
CA GLN A 757 67.22 -12.32 -1.97
C GLN A 757 66.50 -12.20 -3.32
N TRP A 758 67.11 -12.66 -4.42
CA TRP A 758 66.56 -12.53 -5.77
C TRP A 758 66.00 -13.85 -6.28
N THR A 759 64.81 -14.21 -5.83
CA THR A 759 64.04 -15.34 -6.37
C THR A 759 63.31 -14.94 -7.66
N ASP A 760 62.97 -15.91 -8.52
CA ASP A 760 62.22 -15.64 -9.76
C ASP A 760 60.81 -15.11 -9.48
N GLU A 761 60.19 -15.52 -8.36
CA GLU A 761 58.95 -14.94 -7.83
C GLU A 761 59.08 -13.44 -7.52
N PHE A 762 60.18 -13.02 -6.88
CA PHE A 762 60.41 -11.61 -6.57
C PHE A 762 60.58 -10.78 -7.84
N ARG A 763 61.15 -11.36 -8.92
CA ARG A 763 61.28 -10.70 -10.22
C ARG A 763 59.93 -10.49 -10.90
N ALA A 764 59.06 -11.50 -10.88
CA ALA A 764 57.73 -11.42 -11.48
C ALA A 764 56.86 -10.35 -10.77
N LYS A 765 56.80 -10.41 -9.43
CA LYS A 765 55.99 -9.50 -8.60
C LYS A 765 56.42 -8.05 -8.77
N ARG A 766 57.73 -7.79 -8.88
CA ARG A 766 58.26 -6.44 -9.05
C ARG A 766 57.98 -5.83 -10.41
N LYS A 767 57.85 -6.64 -11.47
CA LYS A 767 57.50 -6.19 -12.83
C LYS A 767 56.04 -5.72 -12.89
N GLU A 768 55.15 -6.44 -12.21
CA GLU A 768 53.72 -6.13 -12.13
C GLU A 768 53.47 -4.80 -11.40
N THR A 769 54.05 -4.62 -10.21
CA THR A 769 53.93 -3.37 -9.42
C THR A 769 54.42 -2.14 -10.18
N TYR A 770 55.48 -2.30 -10.99
CA TYR A 770 56.04 -1.19 -11.76
C TYR A 770 55.11 -0.76 -12.90
N ASN A 771 54.51 -1.72 -13.61
CA ASN A 771 53.54 -1.47 -14.67
C ASN A 771 52.28 -0.75 -14.17
N GLU A 772 51.78 -1.14 -12.99
CA GLU A 772 50.62 -0.51 -12.36
C GLU A 772 50.88 0.95 -11.98
N THR A 773 52.07 1.23 -11.44
CA THR A 773 52.51 2.59 -11.07
C THR A 773 52.56 3.52 -12.29
N TYR A 774 53.09 3.02 -13.41
CA TYR A 774 53.14 3.78 -14.67
C TYR A 774 51.76 4.13 -15.21
N ARG A 775 50.84 3.15 -15.20
CA ARG A 775 49.49 3.32 -15.75
C ARG A 775 48.69 4.34 -14.95
N ASN A 776 48.72 4.25 -13.62
CA ASN A 776 47.91 5.10 -12.75
C ASN A 776 48.36 6.56 -12.75
N LYS A 777 49.68 6.82 -12.77
CA LYS A 777 50.20 8.20 -12.88
C LYS A 777 49.83 8.85 -14.21
N ALA A 778 49.89 8.10 -15.31
CA ALA A 778 49.54 8.59 -16.64
C ALA A 778 48.05 8.94 -16.75
N LEU A 779 47.16 8.04 -16.30
CA LEU A 779 45.70 8.24 -16.34
C LEU A 779 45.25 9.42 -15.49
N LYS A 780 45.84 9.60 -14.30
CA LYS A 780 45.52 10.71 -13.40
C LYS A 780 45.77 12.08 -14.07
N ILE A 781 46.96 12.26 -14.66
CA ILE A 781 47.30 13.54 -15.32
C ILE A 781 46.41 13.75 -16.56
N LEU A 782 46.12 12.71 -17.33
CA LEU A 782 45.21 12.81 -18.47
C LEU A 782 43.77 13.16 -18.03
N SER A 783 43.31 12.66 -16.87
CA SER A 783 42.01 13.02 -16.27
C SER A 783 41.99 14.46 -15.78
N ASP A 784 43.04 14.94 -15.11
CA ASP A 784 43.16 16.34 -14.70
C ASP A 784 43.11 17.29 -15.92
N ILE A 785 43.78 16.93 -17.03
CA ILE A 785 43.72 17.69 -18.30
C ILE A 785 42.30 17.66 -18.89
N PHE A 786 41.66 16.50 -18.87
CA PHE A 786 40.29 16.34 -19.36
C PHE A 786 39.29 17.16 -18.53
N GLN A 787 39.44 17.22 -17.21
CA GLN A 787 38.60 18.04 -16.32
C GLN A 787 38.75 19.55 -16.58
N GLU A 788 39.93 20.00 -17.02
CA GLU A 788 40.17 21.42 -17.29
C GLU A 788 39.61 21.88 -18.65
N LYS A 789 39.63 21.01 -19.67
CA LYS A 789 39.30 21.39 -21.07
C LYS A 789 38.14 20.64 -21.70
N GLY A 790 37.70 19.51 -21.16
CA GLY A 790 36.68 18.64 -21.74
C GLY A 790 37.17 17.69 -22.85
N GLU A 791 38.48 17.63 -23.13
CA GLU A 791 39.09 16.71 -24.10
C GLU A 791 40.47 16.20 -23.65
N VAL A 792 40.87 15.02 -24.13
CA VAL A 792 42.17 14.41 -23.81
C VAL A 792 43.24 14.98 -24.73
N ASP A 793 44.02 15.95 -24.24
CA ASP A 793 45.04 16.68 -25.00
C ASP A 793 46.45 16.09 -24.76
N PHE A 794 46.90 15.22 -25.67
CA PHE A 794 48.21 14.57 -25.58
C PHE A 794 49.40 15.54 -25.73
N LEU A 795 49.21 16.69 -26.40
CA LEU A 795 50.27 17.69 -26.53
C LEU A 795 50.50 18.41 -25.19
N LYS A 796 49.42 18.70 -24.45
CA LYS A 796 49.51 19.25 -23.09
C LYS A 796 50.10 18.24 -22.11
N TYR A 797 49.74 16.95 -22.22
CA TYR A 797 50.36 15.88 -21.42
C TYR A 797 51.85 15.75 -21.71
N GLU A 798 52.26 15.77 -22.98
CA GLU A 798 53.67 15.69 -23.39
C GLU A 798 54.47 16.90 -22.89
N LYS A 799 53.85 18.10 -22.89
CA LYS A 799 54.43 19.31 -22.32
C LYS A 799 54.62 19.17 -20.80
N ILE A 800 53.60 18.72 -20.07
CA ILE A 800 53.66 18.47 -18.62
C ILE A 800 54.72 17.42 -18.28
N ARG A 801 54.82 16.34 -19.07
CA ARG A 801 55.83 15.29 -18.90
C ARG A 801 57.26 15.82 -19.13
N ARG A 802 57.46 16.69 -20.14
CA ARG A 802 58.77 17.32 -20.43
C ARG A 802 59.16 18.35 -19.38
N GLU A 803 58.19 19.10 -18.85
CA GLU A 803 58.41 20.09 -17.80
C GLU A 803 58.67 19.45 -16.44
N THR A 804 57.96 18.37 -16.09
CA THR A 804 58.14 17.66 -14.81
C THR A 804 59.36 16.74 -14.78
N ARG A 805 59.88 16.32 -15.95
CA ARG A 805 61.04 15.41 -16.11
C ARG A 805 60.93 14.10 -15.31
N ASP A 806 59.71 13.66 -14.98
CA ASP A 806 59.48 12.41 -14.25
C ASP A 806 59.69 11.20 -15.19
N LYS A 807 60.70 10.37 -14.88
CA LYS A 807 61.04 9.15 -15.63
C LYS A 807 59.97 8.05 -15.50
N THR A 808 59.03 8.23 -14.57
CA THR A 808 57.87 7.36 -14.39
C THR A 808 56.66 7.75 -15.25
N LEU A 809 56.77 8.78 -16.10
CA LEU A 809 55.74 9.13 -17.08
C LEU A 809 56.16 8.67 -18.48
N LEU A 810 55.44 7.68 -18.99
CA LEU A 810 55.67 7.14 -20.33
C LEU A 810 55.21 8.12 -21.41
N LYS A 811 55.79 7.99 -22.61
CA LYS A 811 55.33 8.73 -23.80
C LYS A 811 53.89 8.31 -24.12
N PRO A 812 53.03 9.20 -24.66
CA PRO A 812 51.66 8.87 -25.04
C PRO A 812 51.55 7.61 -25.92
N THR A 813 52.44 7.46 -26.90
CA THR A 813 52.50 6.27 -27.77
C THR A 813 52.82 5.00 -27.00
N SER A 814 53.76 5.07 -26.05
CA SER A 814 54.12 3.92 -25.19
C SER A 814 53.06 3.59 -24.15
N ILE A 815 52.17 4.51 -23.78
CA ILE A 815 51.03 4.24 -22.89
C ILE A 815 49.95 3.50 -23.66
N LEU A 816 49.63 4.00 -24.86
CA LEU A 816 48.68 3.40 -25.78
C LEU A 816 49.08 1.96 -26.12
N GLU A 817 50.32 1.74 -26.57
CA GLU A 817 50.78 0.40 -26.94
C GLU A 817 50.90 -0.56 -25.74
N ARG A 818 51.40 -0.09 -24.59
CA ARG A 818 51.74 -0.95 -23.45
C ARG A 818 50.55 -1.33 -22.57
N PHE A 819 49.48 -0.51 -22.55
CA PHE A 819 48.35 -0.69 -21.63
C PHE A 819 46.98 -0.67 -22.31
N PHE A 820 46.89 -0.21 -23.56
CA PHE A 820 45.62 -0.05 -24.28
C PHE A 820 45.69 -0.58 -25.71
N GLU A 821 46.67 -1.41 -26.05
CA GLU A 821 46.81 -2.11 -27.35
C GLU A 821 46.82 -1.17 -28.57
N GLY A 822 47.18 0.10 -28.39
CA GLY A 822 47.16 1.12 -29.44
C GLY A 822 45.82 1.83 -29.65
N ASP A 823 44.77 1.50 -28.88
CA ASP A 823 43.42 2.04 -29.02
C ASP A 823 43.20 3.33 -28.21
N ALA A 824 43.04 4.45 -28.92
CA ALA A 824 42.83 5.76 -28.32
C ALA A 824 41.42 5.97 -27.71
N GLN A 825 40.42 5.20 -28.17
CA GLN A 825 39.04 5.30 -27.66
C GLN A 825 38.96 4.71 -26.25
N LYS A 826 39.57 3.55 -26.02
CA LYS A 826 39.65 2.90 -24.69
C LYS A 826 40.40 3.76 -23.67
N LEU A 827 41.46 4.45 -24.09
CA LEU A 827 42.17 5.38 -23.23
C LEU A 827 41.29 6.59 -22.86
N LYS A 828 40.52 7.13 -23.81
CA LYS A 828 39.61 8.24 -23.55
C LYS A 828 38.51 7.83 -22.55
N GLU A 829 37.89 6.67 -22.73
CA GLU A 829 36.90 6.12 -21.80
C GLU A 829 37.44 5.95 -20.39
N ALA A 830 38.65 5.39 -20.24
CA ALA A 830 39.32 5.20 -18.95
C ALA A 830 39.66 6.52 -18.24
N VAL A 831 39.85 7.60 -18.99
CA VAL A 831 40.13 8.95 -18.46
C VAL A 831 38.85 9.65 -18.01
N THR A 832 37.74 9.49 -18.74
CA THR A 832 36.42 10.05 -18.39
C THR A 832 35.81 9.45 -17.12
N HIS A 833 35.99 8.14 -16.89
CA HIS A 833 35.33 7.41 -15.79
C HIS A 833 36.26 7.14 -14.60
N TYR A 834 37.33 7.91 -14.46
CA TYR A 834 38.32 7.73 -13.40
C TYR A 834 37.70 8.06 -12.02
N ASN A 835 37.67 7.07 -11.10
CA ASN A 835 37.23 7.08 -9.69
C ASN A 835 35.74 6.83 -9.36
N HIS A 836 34.88 6.39 -10.29
CA HIS A 836 33.44 6.19 -10.01
C HIS A 836 32.82 5.00 -10.76
N ARG A 837 33.64 4.03 -11.14
CA ARG A 837 33.20 2.82 -11.83
C ARG A 837 33.16 1.65 -10.85
N ILE A 838 32.16 0.80 -11.00
CA ILE A 838 32.04 -0.41 -10.20
C ILE A 838 33.10 -1.39 -10.66
N LYS A 839 33.95 -1.83 -9.74
CA LYS A 839 34.98 -2.82 -10.00
C LYS A 839 34.42 -4.23 -9.86
N ASP A 840 33.65 -4.47 -8.80
CA ASP A 840 33.04 -5.77 -8.53
C ASP A 840 31.86 -5.64 -7.55
N VAL A 841 30.94 -6.62 -7.56
CA VAL A 841 29.83 -6.74 -6.61
C VAL A 841 29.85 -8.15 -6.04
N VAL A 842 30.19 -8.26 -4.75
CA VAL A 842 30.39 -9.55 -4.08
C VAL A 842 29.26 -9.81 -3.10
N ILE A 843 28.58 -10.95 -3.22
CA ILE A 843 27.63 -11.42 -2.21
C ILE A 843 28.41 -11.91 -1.00
N VAL A 844 28.11 -11.38 0.18
CA VAL A 844 28.77 -11.77 1.43
C VAL A 844 27.85 -12.74 2.18
N GLU A 845 28.39 -13.88 2.62
CA GLU A 845 27.62 -14.90 3.37
C GLU A 845 27.33 -14.51 4.83
N GLU A 846 28.05 -13.52 5.34
CA GLU A 846 27.89 -12.97 6.69
C GLU A 846 26.65 -12.09 6.81
N TRP A 847 26.00 -12.14 7.97
CA TRP A 847 24.80 -11.38 8.27
C TRP A 847 25.13 -10.28 9.28
N ILE A 848 24.90 -9.03 8.91
CA ILE A 848 25.28 -7.87 9.72
C ILE A 848 24.07 -6.99 10.09
N ASP A 849 24.22 -6.19 11.13
CA ASP A 849 23.26 -5.16 11.52
C ASP A 849 23.35 -3.97 10.55
N VAL A 850 22.22 -3.58 9.95
CA VAL A 850 22.13 -2.48 8.97
C VAL A 850 21.37 -1.27 9.52
N TYR A 851 21.75 -0.10 9.04
CA TYR A 851 21.38 1.22 9.50
C TYR A 851 20.86 2.06 8.34
N ASP A 852 20.18 3.16 8.68
CA ASP A 852 19.67 4.14 7.72
C ASP A 852 19.53 5.52 8.38
N LEU A 853 19.43 6.58 7.57
CA LEU A 853 19.22 7.97 7.99
C LEU A 853 18.27 8.67 7.02
N GLU A 854 17.70 9.80 7.39
CA GLU A 854 16.72 10.52 6.56
C GLU A 854 17.20 11.93 6.19
N VAL A 855 16.99 12.34 4.93
CA VAL A 855 17.14 13.72 4.47
C VAL A 855 15.85 14.17 3.78
N PRO A 856 15.01 15.01 4.41
CA PRO A 856 13.61 15.22 4.01
C PRO A 856 13.35 15.85 2.63
N GLU A 857 14.21 16.74 2.11
CA GLU A 857 13.90 17.50 0.89
C GLU A 857 14.37 16.81 -0.40
N THR A 858 15.51 16.14 -0.36
CA THR A 858 16.20 15.64 -1.55
C THR A 858 16.23 14.12 -1.63
N HIS A 859 15.94 13.42 -0.52
CA HIS A 859 15.88 11.95 -0.43
C HIS A 859 17.11 11.23 -1.02
N ASN A 860 18.28 11.87 -0.96
CA ASN A 860 19.57 11.28 -1.29
C ASN A 860 20.64 11.93 -0.42
N PHE A 861 21.77 11.24 -0.23
CA PHE A 861 22.91 11.79 0.50
C PHE A 861 24.23 11.24 -0.02
N ALA A 862 25.31 11.96 0.23
CA ALA A 862 26.65 11.53 -0.17
C ALA A 862 27.36 10.72 0.92
N LEU A 863 27.92 9.59 0.52
CA LEU A 863 28.83 8.80 1.35
C LEU A 863 30.24 9.40 1.35
N ALA A 864 31.02 9.10 2.39
CA ALA A 864 32.43 9.51 2.47
C ALA A 864 33.30 8.87 1.37
N SER A 865 32.84 7.76 0.77
CA SER A 865 33.42 7.13 -0.42
C SER A 865 33.28 7.97 -1.71
N GLY A 866 32.55 9.09 -1.66
CA GLY A 866 32.48 10.07 -2.74
C GLY A 866 31.41 9.78 -3.77
N VAL A 867 30.33 9.08 -3.41
CA VAL A 867 29.17 8.78 -4.27
C VAL A 867 27.86 9.14 -3.59
N PHE A 868 26.84 9.49 -4.38
CA PHE A 868 25.48 9.76 -3.90
C PHE A 868 24.62 8.48 -3.92
N VAL A 869 23.80 8.30 -2.88
CA VAL A 869 22.94 7.12 -2.67
C VAL A 869 21.51 7.54 -2.30
N HIS A 870 20.54 6.64 -2.51
CA HIS A 870 19.12 6.91 -2.24
C HIS A 870 18.75 6.71 -0.75
N ASN A 871 17.56 7.21 -0.38
CA ASN A 871 16.97 7.13 0.95
C ASN A 871 15.75 6.16 0.96
N SER A 872 15.45 5.42 2.03
CA SER A 872 14.47 4.28 1.99
C SER A 872 12.97 4.66 1.97
N ALA A 873 12.10 3.86 1.34
CA ALA A 873 10.66 4.10 1.11
C ALA A 873 9.72 4.16 2.36
N LYS A 874 10.21 3.99 3.59
CA LYS A 874 9.40 4.09 4.85
C LYS A 874 8.88 5.50 5.17
N GLN A 875 9.08 6.46 4.26
CA GLN A 875 9.14 7.90 4.52
C GLN A 875 7.88 8.69 4.11
N GLY A 876 6.93 8.07 3.41
CA GLY A 876 5.69 8.75 3.00
C GLY A 876 4.60 8.82 4.07
N ARG A 877 4.88 8.48 5.35
CA ARG A 877 3.86 8.42 6.42
C ARG A 877 3.95 9.61 7.37
N ASP A 878 2.82 10.01 7.94
CA ASP A 878 2.85 10.84 9.15
C ASP A 878 3.17 9.96 10.36
N ARG A 879 4.40 10.10 10.86
CA ARG A 879 4.92 9.32 11.99
C ARG A 879 4.18 9.59 13.30
N ARG A 880 3.39 10.67 13.37
CA ARG A 880 2.59 10.99 14.55
C ARG A 880 1.57 9.90 14.81
N PHE A 881 0.79 9.51 13.81
CA PHE A 881 -0.37 8.63 14.01
C PHE A 881 -0.41 7.41 13.08
N GLN A 882 0.43 7.32 12.04
CA GLN A 882 0.42 6.17 11.12
C GLN A 882 1.56 5.22 11.43
N ALA A 883 1.31 3.93 11.59
CA ALA A 883 2.29 2.86 11.71
C ALA A 883 2.37 2.04 10.41
N ILE A 884 3.50 1.38 10.14
CA ILE A 884 3.67 0.51 8.97
C ILE A 884 4.18 -0.86 9.42
N LEU A 885 3.52 -1.93 8.98
CA LEU A 885 3.95 -3.31 9.11
C LEU A 885 4.15 -3.94 7.72
N PRO A 886 5.41 -4.15 7.29
CA PRO A 886 5.70 -4.80 6.02
C PRO A 886 5.54 -6.33 6.13
N LEU A 887 4.88 -6.93 5.15
CA LEU A 887 4.60 -8.35 5.03
C LEU A 887 5.49 -8.98 3.95
N ARG A 888 6.08 -10.14 4.24
CA ARG A 888 6.92 -10.87 3.27
C ARG A 888 6.21 -12.09 2.69
N GLY A 889 6.10 -12.10 1.36
CA GLY A 889 5.54 -13.23 0.61
C GLY A 889 4.05 -13.43 0.87
N LYS A 890 3.51 -14.49 0.28
CA LYS A 890 2.08 -14.84 0.40
C LYS A 890 1.79 -15.39 1.80
N LEU A 891 0.73 -14.87 2.43
CA LEU A 891 0.28 -15.38 3.72
C LEU A 891 -0.22 -16.82 3.59
N ILE A 892 -0.17 -17.56 4.70
CA ILE A 892 -0.81 -18.88 4.75
C ILE A 892 -2.33 -18.71 4.63
N ASN A 893 -2.96 -19.55 3.80
CA ASN A 893 -4.41 -19.59 3.75
C ASN A 893 -4.95 -20.19 5.05
N VAL A 894 -5.57 -19.35 5.86
CA VAL A 894 -6.09 -19.70 7.19
C VAL A 894 -7.33 -20.59 7.11
N GLU A 895 -8.04 -20.60 5.98
CA GLU A 895 -9.22 -21.45 5.76
C GLU A 895 -8.83 -22.93 5.79
N LYS A 896 -7.67 -23.24 5.21
CA LYS A 896 -7.14 -24.60 5.07
C LYS A 896 -6.24 -25.03 6.22
N ALA A 897 -5.88 -24.09 7.10
CA ALA A 897 -4.83 -24.27 8.09
C ALA A 897 -5.37 -24.21 9.51
N ARG A 898 -4.96 -25.18 10.33
CA ARG A 898 -5.24 -25.21 11.77
C ARG A 898 -4.60 -24.03 12.49
N LEU A 899 -5.19 -23.64 13.61
CA LEU A 899 -4.74 -22.51 14.43
C LEU A 899 -3.27 -22.62 14.87
N ASP A 900 -2.78 -23.83 15.18
CA ASP A 900 -1.37 -24.07 15.56
C ASP A 900 -0.41 -23.76 14.40
N LYS A 901 -0.73 -24.19 13.18
CA LYS A 901 0.03 -23.86 11.96
C LYS A 901 -0.06 -22.37 11.64
N VAL A 902 -1.23 -21.76 11.81
CA VAL A 902 -1.44 -20.31 11.65
C VAL A 902 -0.55 -19.51 12.61
N LEU A 903 -0.52 -19.90 13.90
CA LEU A 903 0.34 -19.29 14.93
C LEU A 903 1.84 -19.56 14.75
N SER A 904 2.19 -20.65 14.05
CA SER A 904 3.58 -20.96 13.68
C SER A 904 4.13 -20.01 12.63
N ASN A 905 3.25 -19.36 11.83
CA ASN A 905 3.64 -18.41 10.81
C ASN A 905 4.11 -17.09 11.44
N ASN A 906 5.31 -16.64 11.03
CA ASN A 906 5.92 -15.43 11.58
C ASN A 906 5.17 -14.16 11.19
N GLU A 907 4.65 -14.05 9.96
CA GLU A 907 3.96 -12.84 9.49
C GLU A 907 2.64 -12.64 10.25
N ILE A 908 1.86 -13.72 10.42
CA ILE A 908 0.63 -13.69 11.23
C ILE A 908 0.95 -13.33 12.68
N ARG A 909 1.98 -13.95 13.28
CA ARG A 909 2.40 -13.60 14.65
C ARG A 909 2.77 -12.11 14.79
N MET A 910 3.42 -11.54 13.79
CA MET A 910 3.75 -10.12 13.78
C MET A 910 2.51 -9.24 13.69
N ILE A 911 1.52 -9.58 12.85
CA ILE A 911 0.24 -8.86 12.77
C ILE A 911 -0.46 -8.89 14.13
N ILE A 912 -0.56 -10.06 14.77
CA ILE A 912 -1.21 -10.21 16.08
C ILE A 912 -0.51 -9.38 17.15
N THR A 913 0.83 -9.44 17.18
CA THR A 913 1.64 -8.67 18.14
C THR A 913 1.55 -7.17 17.86
N ALA A 914 1.46 -6.78 16.58
CA ALA A 914 1.26 -5.39 16.16
C ALA A 914 -0.11 -4.87 16.61
N LEU A 915 -1.20 -5.60 16.38
CA LEU A 915 -2.53 -5.13 16.77
C LEU A 915 -2.74 -5.15 18.30
N GLY A 916 -2.11 -6.09 19.01
CA GLY A 916 -2.15 -6.18 20.47
C GLY A 916 -3.45 -6.74 21.07
N SER A 917 -4.44 -7.03 20.23
CA SER A 917 -5.76 -7.52 20.63
C SER A 917 -5.84 -9.03 20.87
N GLY A 918 -4.83 -9.83 20.51
CA GLY A 918 -4.92 -11.30 20.57
C GLY A 918 -5.62 -11.90 19.34
N ILE A 919 -5.98 -13.19 19.37
CA ILE A 919 -6.70 -13.88 18.27
C ILE A 919 -7.76 -14.86 18.77
N GLY A 920 -8.77 -15.10 17.95
CA GLY A 920 -9.82 -16.09 18.22
C GLY A 920 -10.79 -15.66 19.32
N ALA A 921 -11.91 -16.36 19.44
CA ALA A 921 -13.05 -15.93 20.26
C ALA A 921 -12.72 -15.75 21.77
N ASN A 922 -11.76 -16.50 22.32
CA ASN A 922 -11.46 -16.50 23.76
C ASN A 922 -10.31 -15.58 24.18
N ASP A 923 -9.38 -15.24 23.29
CA ASP A 923 -8.21 -14.41 23.60
C ASP A 923 -8.24 -13.06 22.88
N PHE A 924 -9.18 -12.85 21.95
CA PHE A 924 -9.36 -11.57 21.28
C PHE A 924 -10.07 -10.57 22.20
N ASP A 925 -9.42 -9.44 22.44
CA ASP A 925 -9.90 -8.33 23.25
C ASP A 925 -9.77 -7.02 22.47
N LEU A 926 -10.92 -6.51 22.04
CA LEU A 926 -10.99 -5.26 21.29
C LEU A 926 -10.48 -4.06 22.09
N SER A 927 -10.59 -4.07 23.43
CA SER A 927 -10.13 -2.95 24.28
C SER A 927 -8.60 -2.78 24.29
N LYS A 928 -7.87 -3.83 23.92
CA LYS A 928 -6.40 -3.82 23.81
C LYS A 928 -5.91 -3.47 22.41
N LEU A 929 -6.81 -3.20 21.46
CA LEU A 929 -6.46 -2.85 20.10
C LEU A 929 -5.67 -1.53 20.07
N ARG A 930 -4.52 -1.54 19.40
CA ARG A 930 -3.62 -0.38 19.34
C ARG A 930 -3.92 0.60 18.20
N TYR A 931 -4.66 0.17 17.18
CA TYR A 931 -4.97 0.97 15.99
C TYR A 931 -6.43 0.75 15.59
N HIS A 932 -7.26 1.80 15.63
CA HIS A 932 -8.66 1.72 15.18
C HIS A 932 -8.80 1.77 13.65
N LYS A 933 -7.72 2.01 12.91
CA LYS A 933 -7.71 1.87 11.45
C LYS A 933 -6.60 0.96 11.00
N VAL A 934 -6.96 -0.21 10.52
CA VAL A 934 -6.09 -1.19 9.88
C VAL A 934 -6.27 -1.07 8.38
N ILE A 935 -5.28 -0.49 7.69
CA ILE A 935 -5.33 -0.19 6.26
C ILE A 935 -4.47 -1.22 5.52
N ILE A 936 -5.09 -2.02 4.66
CA ILE A 936 -4.39 -2.96 3.77
C ILE A 936 -3.99 -2.20 2.51
N MET A 937 -2.69 -2.16 2.24
CA MET A 937 -2.12 -1.45 1.09
C MET A 937 -1.26 -2.43 0.27
N THR A 938 -1.86 -2.97 -0.78
CA THR A 938 -1.26 -3.96 -1.69
C THR A 938 -1.10 -3.37 -3.09
N ASP A 939 -0.22 -3.97 -3.89
CA ASP A 939 -0.05 -3.57 -5.29
C ASP A 939 -1.32 -3.83 -6.12
N ALA A 940 -1.47 -3.07 -7.22
CA ALA A 940 -2.61 -3.15 -8.13
C ALA A 940 -2.40 -4.23 -9.19
N ASP A 941 -1.87 -5.39 -8.78
CA ASP A 941 -1.57 -6.53 -9.63
C ASP A 941 -2.24 -7.82 -9.11
N VAL A 942 -1.98 -8.93 -9.79
CA VAL A 942 -2.53 -10.25 -9.44
C VAL A 942 -2.03 -10.78 -8.09
N ASP A 943 -0.78 -10.45 -7.71
CA ASP A 943 -0.19 -10.92 -6.46
C ASP A 943 -0.70 -10.11 -5.25
N GLY A 944 -0.83 -8.79 -5.40
CA GLY A 944 -1.45 -7.90 -4.44
C GLY A 944 -2.93 -8.22 -4.22
N ALA A 945 -3.69 -8.52 -5.28
CA ALA A 945 -5.06 -9.00 -5.17
C ALA A 945 -5.16 -10.32 -4.37
N HIS A 946 -4.19 -11.22 -4.55
CA HIS A 946 -4.12 -12.48 -3.81
C HIS A 946 -3.78 -12.25 -2.33
N ILE A 947 -2.79 -11.40 -2.02
CA ILE A 947 -2.44 -11.06 -0.62
C ILE A 947 -3.59 -10.37 0.09
N ARG A 948 -4.27 -9.44 -0.59
CA ARG A 948 -5.49 -8.80 -0.08
C ARG A 948 -6.55 -9.83 0.29
N THR A 949 -6.80 -10.81 -0.59
CA THR A 949 -7.77 -11.88 -0.34
C THR A 949 -7.38 -12.73 0.89
N LEU A 950 -6.10 -13.08 1.03
CA LEU A 950 -5.59 -13.83 2.18
C LEU A 950 -5.72 -13.05 3.50
N LEU A 951 -5.41 -11.74 3.49
CA LEU A 951 -5.56 -10.87 4.66
C LEU A 951 -7.02 -10.72 5.06
N LEU A 952 -7.92 -10.49 4.09
CA LEU A 952 -9.35 -10.41 4.36
C LEU A 952 -9.88 -11.73 4.95
N THR A 953 -9.44 -12.87 4.42
CA THR A 953 -9.79 -14.19 4.98
C THR A 953 -9.27 -14.33 6.42
N PHE A 954 -8.04 -13.89 6.70
CA PHE A 954 -7.47 -13.89 8.05
C PHE A 954 -8.28 -13.03 9.03
N PHE A 955 -8.59 -11.78 8.67
CA PHE A 955 -9.39 -10.90 9.51
C PHE A 955 -10.80 -11.44 9.72
N TYR A 956 -11.44 -11.94 8.66
CA TYR A 956 -12.79 -12.52 8.73
C TYR A 956 -12.85 -13.73 9.67
N ARG A 957 -11.87 -14.64 9.59
CA ARG A 957 -11.87 -15.89 10.38
C ARG A 957 -11.36 -15.74 11.81
N GLN A 958 -10.39 -14.86 12.05
CA GLN A 958 -9.67 -14.81 13.33
C GLN A 958 -9.94 -13.54 14.14
N MET A 959 -10.45 -12.48 13.50
CA MET A 959 -10.65 -11.15 14.09
C MET A 959 -11.93 -10.48 13.53
N THR A 960 -13.04 -11.23 13.42
CA THR A 960 -14.29 -10.78 12.78
C THR A 960 -14.81 -9.45 13.35
N GLN A 961 -14.64 -9.25 14.66
CA GLN A 961 -15.02 -8.02 15.36
C GLN A 961 -14.34 -6.76 14.80
N LEU A 962 -13.14 -6.85 14.22
CA LEU A 962 -12.51 -5.71 13.56
C LEU A 962 -13.27 -5.27 12.31
N ILE A 963 -13.88 -6.22 11.59
CA ILE A 963 -14.68 -5.94 10.39
C ILE A 963 -16.06 -5.42 10.82
N GLU A 964 -16.69 -6.04 11.81
CA GLU A 964 -18.01 -5.62 12.35
C GLU A 964 -18.00 -4.18 12.86
N GLN A 965 -16.96 -3.80 13.61
CA GLN A 965 -16.78 -2.43 14.10
C GLN A 965 -16.25 -1.47 13.02
N GLY A 966 -15.85 -2.01 11.86
CA GLY A 966 -15.43 -1.21 10.72
C GLY A 966 -14.05 -0.58 10.89
N TYR A 967 -13.10 -1.34 11.45
CA TYR A 967 -11.71 -0.93 11.62
C TYR A 967 -10.79 -1.38 10.48
N VAL A 968 -11.26 -2.21 9.54
CA VAL A 968 -10.48 -2.68 8.38
C VAL A 968 -10.79 -1.87 7.12
N TYR A 969 -9.74 -1.42 6.43
CA TYR A 969 -9.83 -0.57 5.24
C TYR A 969 -8.89 -1.08 4.13
N LEU A 970 -9.23 -0.80 2.88
CA LEU A 970 -8.39 -1.04 1.71
C LEU A 970 -7.95 0.30 1.11
N ALA A 971 -6.65 0.48 0.90
CA ALA A 971 -6.14 1.66 0.19
C ALA A 971 -6.46 1.61 -1.30
N GLN A 972 -6.77 2.76 -1.91
CA GLN A 972 -7.00 2.91 -3.35
C GLN A 972 -5.92 3.80 -3.97
N PRO A 973 -4.75 3.26 -4.35
CA PRO A 973 -3.72 4.04 -5.02
C PRO A 973 -4.15 4.43 -6.44
N PRO A 974 -3.67 5.56 -6.99
CA PRO A 974 -4.02 5.98 -8.33
C PRO A 974 -3.38 5.08 -9.38
N LEU A 975 -4.13 4.79 -10.45
CA LEU A 975 -3.68 3.92 -11.54
C LEU A 975 -2.79 4.67 -12.55
N TYR A 976 -3.01 5.98 -12.71
CA TYR A 976 -2.26 6.80 -13.66
C TYR A 976 -1.79 8.13 -13.08
N LYS A 977 -0.65 8.58 -13.57
CA LYS A 977 -0.15 9.95 -13.45
C LYS A 977 -0.11 10.60 -14.83
N ILE A 978 -0.75 11.75 -14.95
CA ILE A 978 -0.82 12.54 -16.17
C ILE A 978 -0.06 13.84 -15.98
N LYS A 979 0.87 14.15 -16.89
CA LYS A 979 1.65 15.37 -16.87
C LYS A 979 1.49 16.15 -18.17
N ARG A 980 1.07 17.41 -18.06
CA ARG A 980 0.97 18.37 -19.18
C ARG A 980 1.72 19.65 -18.79
N LYS A 981 2.87 19.91 -19.43
CA LYS A 981 3.77 21.03 -19.06
C LYS A 981 4.15 20.98 -17.56
N LYS A 982 3.66 21.93 -16.75
CA LYS A 982 3.89 22.02 -15.29
C LYS A 982 2.76 21.42 -14.44
N ALA A 983 1.61 21.08 -15.04
CA ALA A 983 0.48 20.52 -14.32
C ALA A 983 0.57 19.00 -14.26
N GLU A 984 0.36 18.43 -13.08
CA GLU A 984 0.32 17.00 -12.82
C GLU A 984 -1.06 16.63 -12.24
N ARG A 985 -1.62 15.50 -12.66
CA ARG A 985 -2.90 14.99 -12.16
C ARG A 985 -2.83 13.48 -12.00
N TYR A 986 -3.41 12.98 -10.92
CA TYR A 986 -3.57 11.56 -10.65
C TYR A 986 -4.98 11.12 -11.05
N VAL A 987 -5.08 9.90 -11.57
CA VAL A 987 -6.35 9.32 -12.03
C VAL A 987 -6.45 7.90 -11.49
N GLU A 988 -7.59 7.56 -10.91
CA GLU A 988 -7.79 6.32 -10.16
C GLU A 988 -8.34 5.17 -11.03
N SER A 989 -8.94 5.48 -12.19
CA SER A 989 -9.57 4.48 -13.06
C SER A 989 -9.36 4.73 -14.55
N ASP A 990 -9.45 3.65 -15.34
CA ASP A 990 -9.43 3.70 -16.81
C ASP A 990 -10.57 4.56 -17.38
N GLN A 991 -11.74 4.54 -16.74
CA GLN A 991 -12.90 5.33 -17.16
C GLN A 991 -12.64 6.83 -17.00
N GLU A 992 -12.10 7.24 -15.85
CA GLU A 992 -11.75 8.62 -15.59
C GLU A 992 -10.62 9.09 -16.51
N MET A 993 -9.63 8.23 -16.79
CA MET A 993 -8.54 8.51 -17.74
C MET A 993 -9.09 8.76 -19.14
N ASN A 994 -9.94 7.86 -19.64
CA ASN A 994 -10.54 8.00 -20.97
C ASN A 994 -11.38 9.27 -21.05
N LYS A 995 -12.20 9.54 -20.04
CA LYS A 995 -12.99 10.78 -19.97
C LYS A 995 -12.10 12.03 -19.99
N PHE A 996 -11.02 12.03 -19.22
CA PHE A 996 -10.07 13.15 -19.17
C PHE A 996 -9.40 13.40 -20.53
N LEU A 997 -8.96 12.33 -21.22
CA LEU A 997 -8.40 12.45 -22.57
C LEU A 997 -9.43 12.99 -23.58
N MET A 998 -10.70 12.61 -23.43
CA MET A 998 -11.78 13.12 -24.30
C MET A 998 -12.07 14.59 -24.06
N ASP A 999 -12.17 15.00 -22.79
CA ASP A 999 -12.42 16.40 -22.43
C ASP A 999 -11.29 17.29 -22.96
N LEU A 1000 -10.03 16.85 -22.81
CA LEU A 1000 -8.87 17.55 -23.39
C LEU A 1000 -8.88 17.57 -24.93
N GLY A 1001 -9.28 16.47 -25.56
CA GLY A 1001 -9.36 16.37 -27.02
C GLY A 1001 -10.49 17.18 -27.65
N CYS A 1002 -11.50 17.57 -26.86
CA CYS A 1002 -12.60 18.42 -27.29
C CYS A 1002 -12.39 19.90 -26.92
N GLU A 1003 -11.36 20.22 -26.13
CA GLU A 1003 -11.08 21.56 -25.64
C GLU A 1003 -10.50 22.43 -26.76
N GLY A 1004 -11.20 23.52 -27.12
CA GLY A 1004 -10.75 24.45 -28.14
C GLY A 1004 -10.97 24.00 -29.59
N VAL A 1005 -11.58 22.83 -29.80
CA VAL A 1005 -11.85 22.24 -31.12
C VAL A 1005 -13.20 22.73 -31.67
N THR A 1006 -13.21 23.10 -32.95
CA THR A 1006 -14.44 23.42 -33.70
C THR A 1006 -14.69 22.35 -34.76
N PHE A 1007 -15.88 21.77 -34.74
CA PHE A 1007 -16.30 20.75 -35.71
C PHE A 1007 -17.32 21.35 -36.67
N ILE A 1008 -17.06 21.25 -37.97
CA ILE A 1008 -17.87 21.87 -39.01
C ILE A 1008 -18.39 20.77 -39.93
N ARG A 1009 -19.71 20.75 -40.12
CA ARG A 1009 -20.32 19.89 -41.13
C ARG A 1009 -20.33 20.60 -42.48
N LEU A 1010 -19.74 19.97 -43.50
CA LEU A 1010 -19.48 20.63 -44.79
C LEU A 1010 -20.74 20.72 -45.69
N SER A 1011 -21.77 19.92 -45.43
CA SER A 1011 -23.02 19.94 -46.21
C SER A 1011 -23.85 21.20 -45.98
N ASP A 1012 -23.92 21.70 -44.74
CA ASP A 1012 -24.72 22.86 -44.33
C ASP A 1012 -23.91 23.99 -43.68
N LYS A 1013 -22.58 23.83 -43.59
CA LYS A 1013 -21.65 24.75 -42.92
C LYS A 1013 -22.00 25.02 -41.45
N LYS A 1014 -22.70 24.08 -40.80
CA LYS A 1014 -23.07 24.21 -39.39
C LYS A 1014 -21.85 23.91 -38.50
N GLU A 1015 -21.57 24.84 -37.60
CA GLU A 1015 -20.49 24.72 -36.61
C GLU A 1015 -21.04 24.15 -35.30
N PHE A 1016 -20.29 23.22 -34.71
CA PHE A 1016 -20.58 22.62 -33.42
C PHE A 1016 -19.54 23.09 -32.40
N THR A 1017 -20.03 23.57 -31.26
CA THR A 1017 -19.20 24.05 -30.14
C THR A 1017 -18.50 22.88 -29.43
N GLY A 1018 -17.40 23.13 -28.72
CA GLY A 1018 -16.64 22.08 -28.01
C GLY A 1018 -17.49 21.22 -27.05
N LYS A 1019 -18.54 21.78 -26.44
CA LYS A 1019 -19.50 21.02 -25.62
C LYS A 1019 -20.34 20.06 -26.46
N GLN A 1020 -20.81 20.49 -27.62
CA GLN A 1020 -21.56 19.64 -28.56
C GLN A 1020 -20.66 18.56 -29.18
N VAL A 1021 -19.37 18.85 -29.40
CA VAL A 1021 -18.37 17.88 -29.84
C VAL A 1021 -18.12 16.83 -28.77
N SER A 1022 -18.00 17.22 -27.49
CA SER A 1022 -17.88 16.27 -26.37
C SER A 1022 -19.10 15.36 -26.25
N GLU A 1023 -20.33 15.90 -26.37
CA GLU A 1023 -21.54 15.06 -26.38
C GLU A 1023 -21.60 14.10 -27.57
N LEU A 1024 -21.13 14.54 -28.75
CA LEU A 1024 -21.05 13.71 -29.95
C LEU A 1024 -20.00 12.59 -29.78
N ALA A 1025 -18.81 12.93 -29.26
CA ALA A 1025 -17.75 11.97 -28.95
C ALA A 1025 -18.23 10.91 -27.95
N ASN A 1026 -18.96 11.30 -26.89
CA ASN A 1026 -19.53 10.37 -25.93
C ASN A 1026 -20.54 9.39 -26.56
N ALA A 1027 -21.39 9.87 -27.47
CA ALA A 1027 -22.32 9.00 -28.21
C ALA A 1027 -21.57 8.00 -29.11
N LEU A 1028 -20.50 8.43 -29.77
CA LEU A 1028 -19.64 7.56 -30.59
C LEU A 1028 -18.86 6.54 -29.75
N ILE A 1029 -18.43 6.89 -28.54
CA ILE A 1029 -17.77 5.95 -27.61
C ILE A 1029 -18.72 4.85 -27.16
N GLN A 1030 -19.97 5.20 -26.84
CA GLN A 1030 -20.98 4.20 -26.50
C GLN A 1030 -21.20 3.24 -27.68
N LEU A 1031 -21.28 3.78 -28.89
CA LEU A 1031 -21.42 2.99 -30.12
C LEU A 1031 -20.20 2.06 -30.35
N GLU A 1032 -18.97 2.56 -30.15
CA GLU A 1032 -17.72 1.78 -30.23
C GLU A 1032 -17.67 0.66 -29.17
N HIS A 1033 -18.09 0.96 -27.93
CA HIS A 1033 -18.14 0.00 -26.82
C HIS A 1033 -19.09 -1.17 -27.14
N TRP A 1034 -20.34 -0.87 -27.48
CA TRP A 1034 -21.33 -1.89 -27.84
C TRP A 1034 -20.92 -2.66 -29.09
N GLY A 1035 -20.32 -1.99 -30.08
CA GLY A 1035 -19.79 -2.64 -31.27
C GLY A 1035 -18.63 -3.61 -30.98
N ASN A 1036 -17.76 -3.30 -30.03
CA ASN A 1036 -16.71 -4.23 -29.60
C ASN A 1036 -17.27 -5.45 -28.86
N LEU A 1037 -18.36 -5.32 -28.11
CA LEU A 1037 -19.04 -6.46 -27.48
C LEU A 1037 -19.67 -7.39 -28.54
N ILE A 1038 -20.32 -6.83 -29.56
CA ILE A 1038 -20.84 -7.58 -30.72
C ILE A 1038 -19.68 -8.32 -31.44
N ARG A 1039 -18.53 -7.66 -31.64
CA ARG A 1039 -17.33 -8.29 -32.23
C ARG A 1039 -16.79 -9.45 -31.37
N LYS A 1040 -16.80 -9.32 -30.03
CA LYS A 1040 -16.40 -10.41 -29.12
C LYS A 1040 -17.33 -11.63 -29.22
N LYS A 1041 -18.60 -11.45 -29.61
CA LYS A 1041 -19.55 -12.53 -29.90
C LYS A 1041 -19.33 -13.18 -31.29
N GLY A 1042 -18.28 -12.78 -32.01
CA GLY A 1042 -17.90 -13.34 -33.31
C GLY A 1042 -18.66 -12.76 -34.51
N VAL A 1043 -19.47 -11.71 -34.29
CA VAL A 1043 -20.22 -11.06 -35.37
C VAL A 1043 -19.36 -9.99 -36.06
N ARG A 1044 -19.31 -10.04 -37.40
CA ARG A 1044 -18.62 -9.02 -38.20
C ARG A 1044 -19.42 -7.71 -38.21
N TRP A 1045 -18.88 -6.69 -37.56
CA TRP A 1045 -19.52 -5.38 -37.36
C TRP A 1045 -20.07 -4.73 -38.65
N ASN A 1046 -19.34 -4.80 -39.77
CA ASN A 1046 -19.79 -4.18 -41.03
C ASN A 1046 -21.06 -4.85 -41.58
N ILE A 1047 -21.14 -6.17 -41.51
CA ILE A 1047 -22.32 -6.93 -41.96
C ILE A 1047 -23.49 -6.70 -41.01
N PHE A 1048 -23.20 -6.64 -39.71
CA PHE A 1048 -24.22 -6.36 -38.70
C PHE A 1048 -24.89 -5.00 -38.91
N MET A 1049 -24.12 -3.96 -39.24
CA MET A 1049 -24.62 -2.62 -39.53
C MET A 1049 -25.40 -2.54 -40.85
N GLU A 1050 -25.07 -3.37 -41.84
CA GLU A 1050 -25.82 -3.48 -43.11
C GLU A 1050 -27.20 -4.13 -42.94
N LEU A 1051 -27.38 -4.97 -41.91
CA LEU A 1051 -28.66 -5.62 -41.60
C LEU A 1051 -29.68 -4.67 -40.93
N LYS A 1052 -29.39 -3.37 -40.76
CA LYS A 1052 -30.32 -2.42 -40.17
C LYS A 1052 -31.61 -2.26 -41.01
N LYS A 1053 -32.77 -2.10 -40.35
CA LYS A 1053 -34.01 -1.73 -41.06
C LYS A 1053 -33.98 -0.24 -41.47
N ASN A 1054 -34.25 0.04 -42.75
CA ASN A 1054 -34.14 1.39 -43.37
C ASN A 1054 -34.97 2.52 -42.72
N LYS A 1055 -36.04 2.22 -41.96
CA LYS A 1055 -36.92 3.23 -41.35
C LYS A 1055 -36.82 3.35 -39.83
N THR A 1056 -36.41 2.29 -39.14
CA THR A 1056 -36.43 2.21 -37.67
C THR A 1056 -35.03 2.05 -37.07
N HIS A 1057 -34.00 1.86 -37.91
CA HIS A 1057 -32.62 1.56 -37.51
C HIS A 1057 -32.49 0.38 -36.52
N GLU A 1058 -33.50 -0.49 -36.50
CA GLU A 1058 -33.50 -1.73 -35.73
C GLU A 1058 -32.45 -2.69 -36.30
N LEU A 1059 -31.66 -3.27 -35.39
CA LEU A 1059 -30.66 -4.27 -35.68
C LEU A 1059 -31.14 -5.66 -35.20
N PRO A 1060 -30.61 -6.76 -35.77
CA PRO A 1060 -30.98 -8.11 -35.35
C PRO A 1060 -30.63 -8.36 -33.87
N VAL A 1061 -31.57 -8.89 -33.09
CA VAL A 1061 -31.42 -9.20 -31.66
C VAL A 1061 -30.99 -10.66 -31.41
N TYR A 1062 -31.12 -11.54 -32.40
CA TYR A 1062 -30.65 -12.93 -32.32
C TYR A 1062 -29.67 -13.25 -33.44
N LEU A 1063 -28.58 -13.93 -33.11
CA LEU A 1063 -27.72 -14.66 -34.04
C LEU A 1063 -27.93 -16.16 -33.80
N VAL A 1064 -28.21 -16.91 -34.85
CA VAL A 1064 -28.39 -18.36 -34.80
C VAL A 1064 -27.33 -19.00 -35.69
N ARG A 1065 -26.58 -19.95 -35.14
CA ARG A 1065 -25.63 -20.77 -35.92
C ARG A 1065 -26.21 -22.18 -36.07
N SER A 1066 -26.48 -22.56 -37.32
CA SER A 1066 -26.93 -23.91 -37.68
C SER A 1066 -26.09 -24.43 -38.83
N GLN A 1067 -25.54 -25.64 -38.69
CA GLN A 1067 -24.74 -26.32 -39.73
C GLN A 1067 -23.57 -25.49 -40.33
N GLY A 1068 -23.03 -24.54 -39.57
CA GLY A 1068 -21.95 -23.65 -40.04
C GLY A 1068 -22.40 -22.39 -40.77
N GLU A 1069 -23.71 -22.15 -40.91
CA GLU A 1069 -24.29 -20.91 -41.43
C GLU A 1069 -24.80 -19.99 -40.31
N GLU A 1070 -24.68 -18.67 -40.50
CA GLU A 1070 -25.11 -17.65 -39.55
C GLU A 1070 -26.43 -17.01 -40.03
N HIS A 1071 -27.47 -17.07 -39.18
CA HIS A 1071 -28.78 -16.47 -39.43
C HIS A 1071 -29.09 -15.39 -38.39
N PHE A 1072 -29.66 -14.26 -38.82
CA PHE A 1072 -29.94 -13.11 -37.95
C PHE A 1072 -31.45 -12.85 -37.88
N PHE A 1073 -31.99 -12.65 -36.67
CA PHE A 1073 -33.42 -12.38 -36.46
C PHE A 1073 -33.65 -11.11 -35.62
N PHE A 1074 -34.75 -10.41 -35.90
CA PHE A 1074 -35.10 -9.12 -35.29
C PHE A 1074 -36.13 -9.23 -34.17
N ASP A 1075 -36.79 -10.39 -34.04
CA ASP A 1075 -37.83 -10.65 -33.06
C ASP A 1075 -37.95 -12.15 -32.76
N ASP A 1076 -38.62 -12.47 -31.66
CA ASP A 1076 -38.89 -13.84 -31.21
C ASP A 1076 -39.70 -14.66 -32.23
N SER A 1077 -40.54 -13.98 -33.03
CA SER A 1077 -41.39 -14.63 -34.02
C SER A 1077 -40.57 -15.20 -35.18
N GLY A 1078 -39.54 -14.47 -35.64
CA GLY A 1078 -38.61 -14.92 -36.66
C GLY A 1078 -37.73 -16.07 -36.18
N LEU A 1079 -37.26 -16.02 -34.92
CA LEU A 1079 -36.51 -17.10 -34.30
C LEU A 1079 -37.35 -18.38 -34.18
N ALA A 1080 -38.59 -18.28 -33.67
CA ALA A 1080 -39.50 -19.40 -33.53
C ALA A 1080 -39.87 -20.05 -34.89
N GLN A 1081 -40.06 -19.23 -35.94
CA GLN A 1081 -40.30 -19.74 -37.29
C GLN A 1081 -39.10 -20.53 -37.84
N PHE A 1082 -37.87 -20.06 -37.59
CA PHE A 1082 -36.66 -20.76 -38.02
C PHE A 1082 -36.48 -22.11 -37.30
N ILE A 1083 -36.62 -22.11 -35.96
CA ILE A 1083 -36.52 -23.32 -35.13
C ILE A 1083 -37.57 -24.36 -35.58
N SER A 1084 -38.84 -23.94 -35.74
CA SER A 1084 -39.92 -24.83 -36.20
C SER A 1084 -39.73 -25.32 -37.65
N GLY A 1085 -39.01 -24.56 -38.48
CA GLY A 1085 -38.65 -24.93 -39.86
C GLY A 1085 -37.54 -25.96 -39.91
N GLU A 1086 -36.54 -25.85 -39.04
CA GLU A 1086 -35.45 -26.82 -38.91
C GLU A 1086 -35.97 -28.14 -38.31
N GLU A 1087 -36.85 -28.11 -37.30
CA GLU A 1087 -37.54 -29.29 -36.75
C GLU A 1087 -38.36 -30.05 -37.82
N LYS A 1088 -39.01 -29.32 -38.74
CA LYS A 1088 -39.74 -29.92 -39.86
C LYS A 1088 -38.83 -30.58 -40.90
N LYS A 1089 -37.61 -30.07 -41.09
CA LYS A 1089 -36.62 -30.64 -42.03
C LYS A 1089 -35.90 -31.86 -41.45
N SER A 1090 -35.55 -31.83 -40.16
CA SER A 1090 -34.81 -32.90 -39.49
C SER A 1090 -35.70 -34.10 -39.12
N LYS A 1091 -37.04 -33.92 -39.05
CA LYS A 1091 -38.02 -34.88 -38.51
C LYS A 1091 -37.78 -35.28 -37.03
N GLU A 1092 -36.95 -34.51 -36.31
CA GLU A 1092 -36.59 -34.71 -34.90
C GLU A 1092 -36.55 -33.36 -34.16
N GLU A 1093 -36.77 -33.36 -32.84
CA GLU A 1093 -36.62 -32.15 -32.00
C GLU A 1093 -35.19 -31.61 -32.07
N VAL A 1094 -35.06 -30.34 -32.44
CA VAL A 1094 -33.79 -29.61 -32.49
C VAL A 1094 -33.42 -29.16 -31.07
N GLU A 1095 -32.19 -29.43 -30.64
CA GLU A 1095 -31.70 -28.99 -29.34
C GLU A 1095 -31.21 -27.54 -29.45
N VAL A 1096 -31.93 -26.60 -28.83
CA VAL A 1096 -31.53 -25.20 -28.75
C VAL A 1096 -30.52 -25.04 -27.62
N VAL A 1097 -29.28 -24.73 -27.98
CA VAL A 1097 -28.19 -24.54 -27.01
C VAL A 1097 -27.98 -23.05 -26.81
N THR A 1098 -28.35 -22.55 -25.63
CA THR A 1098 -28.00 -21.20 -25.16
C THR A 1098 -26.62 -21.21 -24.50
N GLN A 1099 -26.00 -20.04 -24.30
CA GLN A 1099 -24.59 -19.88 -23.86
C GLN A 1099 -24.19 -20.66 -22.58
N GLU A 1100 -25.13 -21.19 -21.80
CA GLU A 1100 -24.89 -21.88 -20.53
C GLU A 1100 -25.05 -23.41 -20.59
N GLY A 1101 -25.50 -23.98 -21.72
CA GLY A 1101 -25.75 -25.41 -21.88
C GLY A 1101 -24.60 -26.16 -22.56
N LYS A 1102 -24.19 -27.33 -22.04
CA LYS A 1102 -23.37 -28.29 -22.80
C LYS A 1102 -24.27 -29.09 -23.75
N PRO A 1103 -23.88 -29.29 -25.02
CA PRO A 1103 -24.67 -30.10 -25.95
C PRO A 1103 -24.73 -31.55 -25.47
N SER A 1104 -25.94 -32.11 -25.39
CA SER A 1104 -26.22 -33.49 -24.99
C SER A 1104 -25.89 -34.48 -26.13
N GLY A 1105 -24.71 -34.38 -26.73
CA GLY A 1105 -24.00 -35.42 -27.51
C GLY A 1105 -24.69 -36.21 -28.63
N ILE A 1106 -25.99 -36.05 -28.92
CA ILE A 1106 -26.74 -36.98 -29.81
C ILE A 1106 -27.78 -36.27 -30.73
N LYS A 1107 -28.04 -34.96 -30.62
CA LYS A 1107 -29.02 -34.24 -31.47
C LYS A 1107 -28.40 -33.14 -32.33
N GLN A 1108 -29.08 -32.75 -33.42
CA GLN A 1108 -28.72 -31.58 -34.22
C GLN A 1108 -28.90 -30.32 -33.35
N ALA A 1109 -27.79 -29.74 -32.90
CA ALA A 1109 -27.77 -28.58 -32.02
C ALA A 1109 -27.80 -27.27 -32.83
N VAL A 1110 -28.65 -26.35 -32.42
CA VAL A 1110 -28.70 -24.98 -32.95
C VAL A 1110 -28.26 -24.03 -31.85
N GLU A 1111 -27.17 -23.32 -32.09
CA GLU A 1111 -26.63 -22.35 -31.14
C GLU A 1111 -27.35 -21.01 -31.32
N VAL A 1112 -27.96 -20.49 -30.26
CA VAL A 1112 -28.65 -19.21 -30.27
C VAL A 1112 -27.89 -18.22 -29.39
N PHE A 1113 -27.46 -17.12 -29.98
CA PHE A 1113 -26.77 -16.02 -29.33
C PHE A 1113 -27.68 -14.79 -29.28
N GLU A 1114 -27.99 -14.34 -28.07
CA GLU A 1114 -28.75 -13.11 -27.87
C GLU A 1114 -27.81 -11.90 -27.92
N LEU A 1115 -28.19 -10.94 -28.76
CA LEU A 1115 -27.47 -9.69 -29.01
C LEU A 1115 -28.20 -8.54 -28.29
N PHE A 1116 -28.23 -8.57 -26.96
CA PHE A 1116 -28.85 -7.52 -26.14
C PHE A 1116 -28.33 -6.10 -26.44
N GLU A 1117 -27.07 -6.01 -26.87
CA GLU A 1117 -26.40 -4.77 -27.23
C GLU A 1117 -27.07 -4.07 -28.43
N SER A 1118 -27.80 -4.82 -29.27
CA SER A 1118 -28.48 -4.30 -30.47
C SER A 1118 -29.47 -3.19 -30.15
N ARG A 1119 -30.19 -3.30 -29.03
CA ARG A 1119 -31.14 -2.26 -28.58
C ARG A 1119 -30.42 -0.97 -28.18
N GLU A 1120 -29.30 -1.09 -27.49
CA GLU A 1120 -28.48 0.06 -27.08
C GLU A 1120 -27.77 0.71 -28.27
N ILE A 1121 -27.34 -0.09 -29.26
CA ILE A 1121 -26.79 0.41 -30.52
C ILE A 1121 -27.88 1.18 -31.28
N THR A 1122 -29.09 0.64 -31.44
CA THR A 1122 -30.20 1.34 -32.10
C THR A 1122 -30.54 2.66 -31.39
N LYS A 1123 -30.56 2.70 -30.06
CA LYS A 1123 -30.74 3.95 -29.28
C LYS A 1123 -29.63 4.96 -29.57
N ALA A 1124 -28.37 4.51 -29.60
CA ALA A 1124 -27.23 5.38 -29.89
C ALA A 1124 -27.28 5.94 -31.32
N LEU A 1125 -27.68 5.13 -32.30
CA LEU A 1125 -27.87 5.55 -33.69
C LEU A 1125 -29.01 6.58 -33.83
N THR A 1126 -30.14 6.33 -33.16
CA THR A 1126 -31.29 7.26 -33.17
C THR A 1126 -30.90 8.63 -32.59
N ARG A 1127 -30.12 8.65 -31.49
CA ARG A 1127 -29.61 9.90 -30.90
C ARG A 1127 -28.67 10.67 -31.83
N LEU A 1128 -27.89 9.98 -32.67
CA LEU A 1128 -27.03 10.63 -33.67
C LEU A 1128 -27.88 11.27 -34.77
N GLU A 1129 -28.94 10.60 -35.20
CA GLU A 1129 -29.89 11.10 -36.21
C GLU A 1129 -30.73 12.29 -35.69
N GLU A 1130 -31.19 12.25 -34.44
CA GLU A 1130 -31.86 13.39 -33.76
C GLU A 1130 -30.98 14.64 -33.71
N LYS A 1131 -29.66 14.45 -33.60
CA LYS A 1131 -28.66 15.53 -33.65
C LYS A 1131 -28.34 15.99 -35.09
N GLY A 1132 -29.02 15.40 -36.08
CA GLY A 1132 -28.96 15.73 -37.49
C GLY A 1132 -27.80 15.06 -38.23
N PHE A 1133 -27.12 14.07 -37.65
CA PHE A 1133 -26.04 13.34 -38.32
C PHE A 1133 -26.59 12.11 -39.04
N ASP A 1134 -26.26 11.98 -40.32
CA ASP A 1134 -26.61 10.81 -41.10
C ASP A 1134 -25.78 9.60 -40.63
N ILE A 1135 -26.48 8.52 -40.27
CA ILE A 1135 -25.90 7.26 -39.81
C ILE A 1135 -25.02 6.62 -40.90
N GLU A 1136 -25.32 6.86 -42.19
CA GLU A 1136 -24.49 6.35 -43.29
C GLU A 1136 -23.09 6.97 -43.32
N HIS A 1137 -22.91 8.15 -42.74
CA HIS A 1137 -21.61 8.82 -42.61
C HIS A 1137 -20.77 8.30 -41.44
N TYR A 1138 -21.24 7.29 -40.69
CA TYR A 1138 -20.48 6.69 -39.60
C TYR A 1138 -19.28 5.86 -40.07
N GLN A 1139 -19.46 4.94 -41.03
CA GLN A 1139 -18.40 4.05 -41.53
C GLN A 1139 -18.01 4.25 -43.00
N LYS A 1140 -18.85 4.90 -43.81
CA LYS A 1140 -18.60 4.99 -45.25
C LYS A 1140 -17.59 6.09 -45.53
N SER A 1141 -16.37 5.70 -45.86
CA SER A 1141 -15.33 6.62 -46.34
C SER A 1141 -15.78 7.22 -47.68
N SER A 1142 -16.18 8.49 -47.65
CA SER A 1142 -16.55 9.25 -48.84
C SER A 1142 -15.28 9.68 -49.60
N GLU A 1143 -15.31 9.76 -50.93
CA GLU A 1143 -14.20 10.33 -51.72
C GLU A 1143 -14.00 11.84 -51.46
N LYS A 1144 -15.03 12.50 -50.89
CA LYS A 1144 -15.03 13.92 -50.52
C LYS A 1144 -15.17 14.06 -49.00
N PRO A 1145 -14.49 15.04 -48.38
CA PRO A 1145 -14.59 15.25 -46.95
C PRO A 1145 -16.01 15.67 -46.55
N LEU A 1146 -16.54 15.03 -45.50
CA LEU A 1146 -17.89 15.27 -44.98
C LEU A 1146 -17.88 16.26 -43.84
N PHE A 1147 -16.79 16.28 -43.07
CA PHE A 1147 -16.62 17.15 -41.91
C PHE A 1147 -15.23 17.79 -41.90
N ARG A 1148 -15.10 18.90 -41.17
CA ARG A 1148 -13.83 19.56 -40.91
C ARG A 1148 -13.68 19.78 -39.41
N LEU A 1149 -12.52 19.44 -38.88
CA LEU A 1149 -12.16 19.62 -37.48
C LEU A 1149 -11.02 20.62 -37.39
N ASN A 1150 -11.19 21.70 -36.64
CA ASN A 1150 -10.19 22.74 -36.45
C ASN A 1150 -9.69 22.73 -35.00
N ASP A 1151 -8.38 22.56 -34.82
CA ASP A 1151 -7.65 22.51 -33.52
C ASP A 1151 -6.88 23.83 -33.26
N GLN A 1152 -7.40 24.97 -33.75
CA GLN A 1152 -6.81 26.32 -33.69
C GLN A 1152 -5.50 26.53 -34.48
N GLU A 1153 -4.70 25.48 -34.69
CA GLU A 1153 -3.45 25.51 -35.46
C GLU A 1153 -3.61 25.02 -36.91
N LYS A 1154 -4.51 24.06 -37.15
CA LYS A 1154 -4.72 23.41 -38.46
C LYS A 1154 -6.16 22.91 -38.64
N ASP A 1155 -6.59 22.89 -39.89
CA ASP A 1155 -7.83 22.23 -40.34
C ASP A 1155 -7.55 20.79 -40.73
N TYR A 1156 -8.38 19.87 -40.25
CA TYR A 1156 -8.38 18.45 -40.57
C TYR A 1156 -9.67 18.08 -41.28
N GLU A 1157 -9.54 17.52 -42.46
CA GLU A 1157 -10.68 17.01 -43.22
C GLU A 1157 -11.00 15.58 -42.78
N LEU A 1158 -12.26 15.31 -42.46
CA LEU A 1158 -12.76 14.02 -41.99
C LEU A 1158 -13.73 13.43 -43.01
N PHE A 1159 -13.53 12.17 -43.34
CA PHE A 1159 -14.30 11.43 -44.34
C PHE A 1159 -15.38 10.54 -43.72
N SER A 1160 -15.40 10.43 -42.40
CA SER A 1160 -16.41 9.70 -41.62
C SER A 1160 -16.55 10.27 -40.19
N LEU A 1161 -17.64 9.95 -39.49
CA LEU A 1161 -17.83 10.27 -38.08
C LEU A 1161 -16.94 9.42 -37.15
N GLU A 1162 -16.53 8.22 -37.56
CA GLU A 1162 -15.59 7.38 -36.80
C GLU A 1162 -14.20 8.06 -36.66
N GLU A 1163 -13.76 8.77 -37.70
CA GLU A 1163 -12.49 9.52 -37.70
C GLU A 1163 -12.48 10.66 -36.67
N LEU A 1164 -13.64 11.24 -36.34
CA LEU A 1164 -13.75 12.28 -35.31
C LEU A 1164 -13.25 11.76 -33.96
N LEU A 1165 -13.70 10.57 -33.55
CA LEU A 1165 -13.32 9.99 -32.27
C LEU A 1165 -11.82 9.66 -32.21
N SER A 1166 -11.28 9.15 -33.31
CA SER A 1166 -9.84 8.87 -33.44
C SER A 1166 -9.00 10.14 -33.33
N LYS A 1167 -9.43 11.23 -33.98
CA LYS A 1167 -8.75 12.53 -33.94
C LYS A 1167 -8.86 13.23 -32.59
N VAL A 1168 -10.04 13.18 -31.95
CA VAL A 1168 -10.23 13.68 -30.58
C VAL A 1168 -9.33 12.94 -29.60
N LYS A 1169 -9.23 11.60 -29.68
CA LYS A 1169 -8.29 10.80 -28.88
C LYS A 1169 -6.82 11.20 -29.14
N GLU A 1170 -6.46 11.49 -30.39
CA GLU A 1170 -5.12 11.93 -30.80
C GLU A 1170 -4.76 13.31 -30.22
N PHE A 1171 -5.66 14.29 -30.34
CA PHE A 1171 -5.50 15.63 -29.77
C PHE A 1171 -5.45 15.59 -28.25
N GLY A 1172 -6.33 14.79 -27.65
CA GLY A 1172 -6.36 14.52 -26.22
C GLY A 1172 -5.09 13.88 -25.67
N ARG A 1173 -4.20 13.33 -26.51
CA ARG A 1173 -2.87 12.80 -26.12
C ARG A 1173 -1.71 13.74 -26.47
N LYS A 1174 -1.93 14.76 -27.32
CA LYS A 1174 -0.90 15.66 -27.82
C LYS A 1174 -0.28 16.45 -26.66
N GLY A 1175 1.02 16.25 -26.42
CA GLY A 1175 1.78 16.96 -25.39
C GLY A 1175 1.57 16.46 -23.95
N LEU A 1176 0.98 15.28 -23.76
CA LEU A 1176 0.84 14.63 -22.46
C LEU A 1176 1.87 13.52 -22.27
N SER A 1177 2.39 13.43 -21.06
CA SER A 1177 3.12 12.27 -20.58
C SER A 1177 2.20 11.50 -19.62
N ILE A 1178 1.90 10.25 -19.95
CA ILE A 1178 1.06 9.36 -19.16
C ILE A 1178 1.96 8.26 -18.58
N GLN A 1179 1.99 8.14 -17.27
CA GLN A 1179 2.64 7.05 -16.56
C GLN A 1179 1.55 6.20 -15.89
N ARG A 1180 1.56 4.89 -16.13
CA ARG A 1180 0.68 3.92 -15.45
C ARG A 1180 1.47 3.30 -14.31
N TYR A 1181 0.92 3.30 -13.10
CA TYR A 1181 1.52 2.63 -11.95
C TYR A 1181 1.10 1.17 -11.92
N LYS A 1182 2.06 0.25 -11.78
CA LYS A 1182 1.79 -1.19 -11.62
C LYS A 1182 1.99 -1.68 -10.18
N GLY A 1183 2.91 -1.05 -9.46
CA GLY A 1183 3.18 -1.34 -8.05
C GLY A 1183 3.40 -0.07 -7.25
N LEU A 1184 3.17 -0.14 -5.94
CA LEU A 1184 3.35 0.97 -5.00
C LEU A 1184 4.81 1.45 -4.96
N GLY A 1185 5.76 0.55 -5.26
CA GLY A 1185 7.20 0.85 -5.34
C GLY A 1185 7.60 1.74 -6.53
N GLU A 1186 6.71 1.96 -7.50
CA GLU A 1186 6.95 2.88 -8.63
C GLU A 1186 6.63 4.35 -8.26
N MET A 1187 5.99 4.57 -7.10
CA MET A 1187 5.65 5.89 -6.60
C MET A 1187 6.72 6.40 -5.64
N ASN A 1188 7.13 7.66 -5.80
CA ASN A 1188 7.99 8.31 -4.81
C ASN A 1188 7.21 8.50 -3.49
N PRO A 1189 7.87 8.55 -2.32
CA PRO A 1189 7.21 8.69 -1.01
C PRO A 1189 6.25 9.88 -0.91
N GLU A 1190 6.59 11.04 -1.50
CA GLU A 1190 5.69 12.20 -1.56
C GLU A 1190 4.43 11.91 -2.38
N GLN A 1191 4.57 11.20 -3.50
CA GLN A 1191 3.43 10.82 -4.34
C GLN A 1191 2.53 9.83 -3.60
N LEU A 1192 3.13 8.85 -2.92
CA LEU A 1192 2.39 7.89 -2.10
C LEU A 1192 1.66 8.59 -0.94
N TRP A 1193 2.29 9.58 -0.30
CA TRP A 1193 1.65 10.43 0.71
C TRP A 1193 0.48 11.20 0.14
N GLU A 1194 0.70 12.00 -0.90
CA GLU A 1194 -0.31 12.89 -1.46
C GLU A 1194 -1.52 12.16 -2.03
N THR A 1195 -1.35 10.93 -2.50
CA THR A 1195 -2.38 10.17 -3.18
C THR A 1195 -3.05 9.13 -2.29
N THR A 1196 -2.27 8.35 -1.54
CA THR A 1196 -2.77 7.12 -0.91
C THR A 1196 -2.77 7.18 0.62
N MET A 1197 -1.89 7.98 1.25
CA MET A 1197 -1.71 7.96 2.71
C MET A 1197 -2.25 9.20 3.44
N ASN A 1198 -2.29 10.37 2.80
CA ASN A 1198 -2.76 11.61 3.41
C ASN A 1198 -4.29 11.55 3.70
N PRO A 1199 -4.73 11.64 4.97
CA PRO A 1199 -6.16 11.58 5.32
C PRO A 1199 -7.06 12.61 4.62
N GLU A 1200 -6.51 13.76 4.21
CA GLU A 1200 -7.29 14.82 3.54
C GLU A 1200 -7.53 14.56 2.04
N LYS A 1201 -6.67 13.75 1.40
CA LYS A 1201 -6.67 13.53 -0.06
C LYS A 1201 -6.93 12.08 -0.46
N ARG A 1202 -6.66 11.13 0.42
CA ARG A 1202 -6.72 9.70 0.11
C ARG A 1202 -8.16 9.21 -0.05
N THR A 1203 -8.30 8.19 -0.88
CA THR A 1203 -9.50 7.37 -0.95
C THR A 1203 -9.22 6.01 -0.30
N VAL A 1204 -10.00 5.63 0.71
CA VAL A 1204 -9.93 4.31 1.34
C VAL A 1204 -11.30 3.67 1.34
N MET A 1205 -11.35 2.38 1.02
CA MET A 1205 -12.58 1.59 1.03
C MET A 1205 -12.72 0.90 2.39
N LYS A 1206 -13.78 1.23 3.13
CA LYS A 1206 -14.10 0.56 4.39
C LYS A 1206 -14.66 -0.83 4.11
N VAL A 1207 -14.10 -1.86 4.74
CA VAL A 1207 -14.61 -3.23 4.62
C VAL A 1207 -15.79 -3.39 5.57
N THR A 1208 -16.93 -3.82 5.03
CA THR A 1208 -18.16 -4.10 5.78
C THR A 1208 -18.53 -5.57 5.61
N MET A 1209 -19.21 -6.12 6.62
CA MET A 1209 -19.84 -7.44 6.55
C MET A 1209 -21.35 -7.24 6.56
N GLU A 1210 -21.94 -7.24 5.37
CA GLU A 1210 -23.38 -7.02 5.20
C GLU A 1210 -24.17 -8.31 5.46
N ASP A 1211 -23.68 -9.42 4.92
CA ASP A 1211 -24.23 -10.76 5.11
C ASP A 1211 -23.09 -11.73 5.48
N ALA A 1212 -23.11 -12.21 6.72
CA ALA A 1212 -22.12 -13.15 7.23
C ALA A 1212 -22.26 -14.55 6.59
N VAL A 1213 -23.46 -14.94 6.15
CA VAL A 1213 -23.71 -16.22 5.50
C VAL A 1213 -23.11 -16.22 4.11
N GLU A 1214 -23.41 -15.20 3.31
CA GLU A 1214 -22.86 -15.05 1.97
C GLU A 1214 -21.34 -14.89 2.01
N ALA A 1215 -20.83 -14.08 2.94
CA ALA A 1215 -19.38 -13.97 3.15
C ALA A 1215 -18.75 -15.33 3.48
N ASP A 1216 -19.35 -16.12 4.38
CA ASP A 1216 -18.88 -17.48 4.69
C ASP A 1216 -18.87 -18.40 3.46
N GLU A 1217 -19.94 -18.39 2.68
CA GLU A 1217 -20.06 -19.19 1.45
C GLU A 1217 -18.98 -18.79 0.44
N ILE A 1218 -18.79 -17.50 0.18
CA ILE A 1218 -17.79 -17.00 -0.76
C ILE A 1218 -16.38 -17.35 -0.29
N PHE A 1219 -16.04 -17.12 0.98
CA PHE A 1219 -14.73 -17.51 1.52
C PHE A 1219 -14.54 -19.03 1.48
N THR A 1220 -15.57 -19.83 1.74
CA THR A 1220 -15.49 -21.30 1.66
C THR A 1220 -15.28 -21.76 0.22
N VAL A 1221 -15.97 -21.19 -0.77
CA VAL A 1221 -15.81 -21.55 -2.19
C VAL A 1221 -14.42 -21.12 -2.71
N LEU A 1222 -14.02 -19.88 -2.46
CA LEU A 1222 -12.79 -19.33 -3.01
C LEU A 1222 -11.53 -19.81 -2.26
N MET A 1223 -11.60 -19.97 -0.94
CA MET A 1223 -10.45 -20.25 -0.09
C MET A 1223 -10.45 -21.67 0.51
N GLY A 1224 -11.58 -22.39 0.47
CA GLY A 1224 -11.72 -23.74 1.03
C GLY A 1224 -11.09 -24.86 0.20
N ASP A 1225 -11.25 -26.10 0.64
CA ASP A 1225 -10.50 -27.24 0.08
C ASP A 1225 -11.02 -27.80 -1.24
N GLN A 1226 -12.29 -27.56 -1.55
CA GLN A 1226 -12.93 -28.08 -2.75
C GLN A 1226 -12.53 -27.29 -4.00
N VAL A 1227 -11.98 -27.98 -5.01
CA VAL A 1227 -11.50 -27.36 -6.26
C VAL A 1227 -12.65 -27.11 -7.24
N GLU A 1228 -13.59 -28.04 -7.34
CA GLU A 1228 -14.65 -27.99 -8.35
C GLU A 1228 -15.63 -26.80 -8.17
N PRO A 1229 -16.14 -26.50 -6.95
CA PRO A 1229 -17.01 -25.33 -6.75
C PRO A 1229 -16.29 -24.02 -7.08
N ARG A 1230 -15.00 -23.93 -6.73
CA ARG A 1230 -14.16 -22.77 -7.05
C ARG A 1230 -14.00 -22.61 -8.55
N ARG A 1231 -13.76 -23.71 -9.27
CA ARG A 1231 -13.63 -23.71 -10.72
C ARG A 1231 -14.92 -23.23 -11.39
N GLN A 1232 -16.07 -23.78 -10.99
CA GLN A 1232 -17.37 -23.36 -11.50
C GLN A 1232 -17.64 -21.89 -11.22
N PHE A 1233 -17.32 -21.41 -10.02
CA PHE A 1233 -17.43 -20.00 -9.67
C PHE A 1233 -16.58 -19.13 -10.60
N ILE A 1234 -15.31 -19.52 -10.84
CA ILE A 1234 -14.42 -18.79 -11.76
C ILE A 1234 -14.97 -18.83 -13.19
N GLU A 1235 -15.38 -19.98 -13.71
CA GLU A 1235 -15.91 -20.13 -15.08
C GLU A 1235 -17.17 -19.28 -15.30
N THR A 1236 -18.08 -19.28 -14.32
CA THR A 1236 -19.34 -18.49 -14.37
C THR A 1236 -19.05 -16.99 -14.33
N HIS A 1237 -18.09 -16.55 -13.51
CA HIS A 1237 -17.85 -15.12 -13.28
C HIS A 1237 -16.73 -14.52 -14.14
N ALA A 1238 -15.93 -15.35 -14.84
CA ALA A 1238 -14.77 -14.90 -15.61
C ALA A 1238 -15.11 -13.85 -16.67
N LEU A 1239 -16.26 -13.98 -17.34
CA LEU A 1239 -16.70 -13.06 -18.39
C LEU A 1239 -17.25 -11.73 -17.83
N HIS A 1240 -17.59 -11.68 -16.55
CA HIS A 1240 -18.10 -10.49 -15.86
C HIS A 1240 -16.98 -9.61 -15.27
N VAL A 1241 -15.73 -10.08 -15.26
CA VAL A 1241 -14.60 -9.33 -14.69
C VAL A 1241 -14.27 -8.14 -15.57
N ARG A 1242 -14.49 -6.93 -15.04
CA ARG A 1242 -14.21 -5.65 -15.72
C ARG A 1242 -12.77 -5.17 -15.57
N ASN A 1243 -12.06 -5.64 -14.54
CA ASN A 1243 -10.73 -5.15 -14.13
C ASN A 1243 -9.69 -6.30 -14.10
N LEU A 1244 -9.57 -7.04 -15.20
CA LEU A 1244 -8.47 -8.00 -15.38
C LEU A 1244 -7.41 -7.30 -16.24
N ASP A 1245 -6.26 -7.00 -15.63
CA ASP A 1245 -5.08 -6.56 -16.38
C ASP A 1245 -4.61 -7.75 -17.21
N ILE A 1246 -4.84 -7.71 -18.53
CA ILE A 1246 -4.26 -8.63 -19.51
C ILE A 1246 -3.09 -7.94 -20.19
#